data_AF-A0A521IH30-F1
#
_entry.id   AF-A0A521IH30-F1
#
_cell.length_a   1.000
_cell.length_b   1.000
_cell.length_c   1.000
_cell.angle_alpha   90.00
_cell.angle_beta   90.00
_cell.angle_gamma   90.00
#
_symmetry.space_group_name_H-M   'P 1'
#
loop_
_entity.id
_entity.type
_entity.pdbx_description
1 polymer ?
#
loop_
_entity_poly.entity_id
_entity_poly.type
_entity_poly.pdbx_seq_one_letter_code
_entity_poly.pdbx_strand_id
1 'polypeptide(L)'
;MVRYTIRRIFLLTALYTIIIFGIIALQFKNANGFSLSLGSLRVSGSYDVADSGSKVPALPLHIGVNGLDFFLDLQHPLKVFASNNRESSVVLEEIIPSDRSILLRFSEGVSVSFASEKRGDADITTISAILPKKYQKIHFPYKITRSTRLEKNESQVLVVAGDAKYTFSGSAIDIKPGVTERSLELAASSPVVHYQTWIPVKGLNLNDLGLIAGARPEAYRASIEKFAAAALASFKDTLASGTISEPVVAAYIAEMGRVGMYHAALDSVPESWRTGPSRTWLTNTFLNNLEKTWAGFMVRERDERTRLSRQISEQSPQCFEFPSLVQYLVDRGSTVLLSDLSRFASTLDMTSVTALQAAGILEASLDFSFYVPDRDNLLESLTESCERKLTASLVRIADSLYISEDGVSVDTAKTLRIANVLIRYGSSASSRSSWRAAGQLLVTSLLGFSGDRAALPSAFLFSGESGPAERTGPTERSGVVAQAESVLSPAVLYPIIMTGSPWYPHAESLALQGFPGMWAWTSAQAVAIRETAKGVVKLTVKFPQGETHYMVIRGVKPFSRIQIYGMDFRTDPRFESYNSSGYRYSAETETLYLKMRHKAEFEDVILYYEEAKRAPVAPPAEEKAAPTAQSSGGPAEDAAPGAPAVPPAVTQPAP
;
A
#
# COMPACT_ATOMS: atom_id res chain seq x y z
N MET A 1 -28.26 24.84 -87.43
CA MET A 1 -29.24 24.35 -86.42
C MET A 1 -28.57 23.51 -85.32
N VAL A 2 -27.97 22.34 -85.64
CA VAL A 2 -27.49 21.31 -84.68
C VAL A 2 -26.88 21.82 -83.35
N ARG A 3 -25.95 22.79 -83.36
CA ARG A 3 -25.33 23.34 -82.12
C ARG A 3 -26.34 23.87 -81.08
N TYR A 4 -27.48 24.43 -81.51
CA TYR A 4 -28.52 24.90 -80.59
C TYR A 4 -29.31 23.74 -79.96
N THR A 5 -29.58 22.68 -80.72
CA THR A 5 -30.29 21.49 -80.24
C THR A 5 -29.48 20.77 -79.16
N ILE A 6 -28.19 20.54 -79.40
CA ILE A 6 -27.28 19.91 -78.42
C ILE A 6 -27.20 20.74 -77.13
N ARG A 7 -27.06 22.07 -77.23
CA ARG A 7 -27.03 22.97 -76.06
C ARG A 7 -28.35 22.94 -75.27
N ARG A 8 -29.51 22.84 -75.94
CA ARG A 8 -30.82 22.67 -75.29
C ARG A 8 -30.94 21.33 -74.57
N ILE A 9 -30.51 20.23 -75.21
CA ILE A 9 -30.51 18.89 -74.60
C ILE A 9 -29.66 18.92 -73.33
N PHE A 10 -28.41 19.40 -73.40
CA PHE A 10 -27.51 19.41 -72.24
C PHE A 10 -28.04 20.27 -71.07
N LEU A 11 -28.68 21.41 -71.35
CA LEU A 11 -29.36 22.23 -70.36
C LEU A 11 -30.56 21.51 -69.72
N LEU A 12 -31.35 20.77 -70.51
CA LEU A 12 -32.46 19.97 -69.99
C LEU A 12 -31.96 18.81 -69.14
N THR A 13 -30.92 18.07 -69.57
CA THR A 13 -30.35 16.99 -68.74
C THR A 13 -29.83 17.53 -67.41
N ALA A 14 -29.07 18.63 -67.43
CA ALA A 14 -28.57 19.27 -66.21
C ALA A 14 -29.72 19.74 -65.29
N LEU A 15 -30.78 20.32 -65.84
CA LEU A 15 -31.98 20.72 -65.07
C LEU A 15 -32.68 19.51 -64.45
N TYR A 16 -32.89 18.43 -65.20
CA TYR A 16 -33.48 17.20 -64.66
C TYR A 16 -32.58 16.54 -63.60
N THR A 17 -31.26 16.52 -63.77
CA THR A 17 -30.33 16.06 -62.73
C THR A 17 -30.46 16.90 -61.46
N ILE A 18 -30.51 18.24 -61.57
CA ILE A 18 -30.71 19.13 -60.41
C ILE A 18 -32.07 18.89 -59.74
N ILE A 19 -33.15 18.69 -60.50
CA ILE A 19 -34.48 18.39 -59.97
C ILE A 19 -34.49 17.03 -59.24
N ILE A 20 -33.89 16.00 -59.82
CA ILE A 20 -33.79 14.66 -59.21
C ILE A 20 -32.98 14.71 -57.92
N PHE A 21 -31.79 15.35 -57.92
CA PHE A 21 -31.01 15.57 -56.70
C PHE A 21 -31.75 16.43 -55.67
N GLY A 22 -32.55 17.41 -56.11
CA GLY A 22 -33.40 18.23 -55.23
C GLY A 22 -34.52 17.44 -54.56
N ILE A 23 -35.19 16.55 -55.29
CA ILE A 23 -36.23 15.64 -54.76
C ILE A 23 -35.62 14.64 -53.78
N ILE A 24 -34.47 14.04 -54.13
CA ILE A 24 -33.71 13.15 -53.24
C ILE A 24 -33.31 13.89 -51.96
N ALA A 25 -32.74 15.10 -52.08
CA ALA A 25 -32.35 15.92 -50.95
C ALA A 25 -33.54 16.39 -50.09
N LEU A 26 -34.75 16.45 -50.64
CA LEU A 26 -35.98 16.68 -49.87
C LEU A 26 -36.43 15.42 -49.14
N GLN A 27 -36.47 14.26 -49.80
CA GLN A 27 -36.91 13.00 -49.20
C GLN A 27 -36.02 12.57 -48.03
N PHE A 28 -34.70 12.75 -48.13
CA PHE A 28 -33.76 12.43 -47.05
C PHE A 28 -33.64 13.51 -45.97
N LYS A 29 -34.35 14.65 -46.07
CA LYS A 29 -34.26 15.73 -45.08
C LYS A 29 -35.10 15.53 -43.81
N ASN A 30 -36.02 14.55 -43.82
CA ASN A 30 -37.00 14.38 -42.75
C ASN A 30 -36.54 13.42 -41.63
N ALA A 31 -35.43 12.71 -41.80
CA ALA A 31 -34.88 11.88 -40.74
C ALA A 31 -34.09 12.76 -39.75
N ASN A 32 -34.63 12.97 -38.54
CA ASN A 32 -33.87 13.53 -37.42
C ASN A 32 -32.92 12.47 -36.84
N GLY A 33 -31.99 12.02 -37.68
CA GLY A 33 -30.96 11.04 -37.34
C GLY A 33 -29.91 11.66 -36.40
N PHE A 34 -29.41 10.86 -35.47
CA PHE A 34 -28.32 11.22 -34.58
C PHE A 34 -27.22 10.16 -34.61
N SER A 35 -25.99 10.58 -34.35
CA SER A 35 -24.87 9.69 -34.06
C SER A 35 -24.04 10.28 -32.92
N LEU A 36 -23.74 9.47 -31.92
CA LEU A 36 -23.02 9.84 -30.71
C LEU A 36 -21.84 8.89 -30.51
N SER A 37 -20.76 9.38 -29.90
CA SER A 37 -19.62 8.55 -29.49
C SER A 37 -19.34 8.80 -28.01
N LEU A 38 -19.59 7.79 -27.18
CA LEU A 38 -19.67 7.86 -25.72
C LEU A 38 -18.62 6.90 -25.14
N GLY A 39 -17.36 7.34 -25.11
CA GLY A 39 -16.22 6.44 -24.91
C GLY A 39 -16.04 5.49 -26.10
N SER A 40 -16.01 4.18 -25.85
CA SER A 40 -15.95 3.12 -26.87
C SER A 40 -17.30 2.83 -27.56
N LEU A 41 -18.41 3.38 -27.06
CA LEU A 41 -19.75 3.20 -27.64
C LEU A 41 -19.96 4.16 -28.82
N ARG A 42 -20.38 3.65 -29.97
CA ARG A 42 -20.98 4.44 -31.05
C ARG A 42 -22.48 4.15 -31.13
N VAL A 43 -23.30 5.14 -30.78
CA VAL A 43 -24.76 5.04 -30.89
C VAL A 43 -25.22 5.76 -32.15
N SER A 44 -26.18 5.20 -32.88
CA SER A 44 -26.89 5.91 -33.94
C SER A 44 -28.32 5.44 -34.11
N GLY A 45 -29.24 6.37 -34.34
CA GLY A 45 -30.67 6.11 -34.54
C GLY A 45 -31.37 7.39 -34.99
N SER A 46 -32.69 7.46 -34.80
CA SER A 46 -33.51 8.62 -35.21
C SER A 46 -34.57 8.98 -34.17
N TYR A 47 -35.17 10.17 -34.32
CA TYR A 47 -36.37 10.57 -33.58
C TYR A 47 -37.48 10.97 -34.55
N ASP A 48 -38.67 10.41 -34.32
CA ASP A 48 -39.92 10.93 -34.91
C ASP A 48 -40.48 12.06 -34.03
N VAL A 49 -41.39 12.84 -34.60
CA VAL A 49 -42.12 13.90 -33.89
C VAL A 49 -43.58 13.47 -33.77
N ALA A 50 -44.06 13.27 -32.55
CA ALA A 50 -45.46 12.96 -32.28
C ALA A 50 -46.36 14.19 -32.48
N ASP A 51 -47.67 13.99 -32.64
CA ASP A 51 -48.65 15.07 -32.81
C ASP A 51 -48.68 16.08 -31.65
N SER A 52 -48.15 15.71 -30.48
CA SER A 52 -47.94 16.58 -29.32
C SER A 52 -46.70 17.47 -29.39
N GLY A 53 -45.91 17.39 -30.46
CA GLY A 53 -44.61 18.06 -30.60
C GLY A 53 -43.45 17.40 -29.85
N SER A 54 -43.70 16.31 -29.11
CA SER A 54 -42.65 15.56 -28.42
C SER A 54 -41.83 14.70 -29.39
N LYS A 55 -40.55 14.50 -29.07
CA LYS A 55 -39.67 13.57 -29.80
C LYS A 55 -39.84 12.15 -29.25
N VAL A 56 -40.06 11.19 -30.14
CA VAL A 56 -40.17 9.76 -29.81
C VAL A 56 -39.02 9.01 -30.49
N PRO A 57 -38.32 8.07 -29.82
CA PRO A 57 -37.29 7.26 -30.45
C PRO A 57 -37.82 6.46 -31.65
N ALA A 58 -37.16 6.59 -32.80
CA ALA A 58 -37.53 5.91 -34.04
C ALA A 58 -36.48 4.86 -34.42
N LEU A 59 -36.94 3.64 -34.71
CA LEU A 59 -36.12 2.50 -35.12
C LEU A 59 -35.73 2.59 -36.61
N PRO A 60 -34.55 2.09 -37.03
CA PRO A 60 -33.62 1.28 -36.24
C PRO A 60 -32.72 2.07 -35.29
N LEU A 61 -32.36 1.44 -34.17
CA LEU A 61 -31.32 1.90 -33.26
C LEU A 61 -30.12 0.94 -33.34
N HIS A 62 -28.91 1.50 -33.37
CA HIS A 62 -27.63 0.78 -33.36
C HIS A 62 -26.74 1.28 -32.23
N ILE A 63 -26.06 0.36 -31.54
CA ILE A 63 -25.09 0.59 -30.46
C ILE A 63 -23.88 -0.29 -30.76
N GLY A 64 -22.95 0.28 -31.54
CA GLY A 64 -21.67 -0.34 -31.88
C GLY A 64 -20.67 -0.26 -30.73
N VAL A 65 -20.01 -1.37 -30.41
CA VAL A 65 -18.94 -1.45 -29.41
C VAL A 65 -17.94 -2.53 -29.77
N ASN A 66 -16.66 -2.15 -29.90
CA ASN A 66 -15.50 -3.06 -29.99
C ASN A 66 -15.71 -4.31 -30.86
N GLY A 67 -16.28 -4.15 -32.06
CA GLY A 67 -16.54 -5.23 -33.03
C GLY A 67 -17.94 -5.85 -33.01
N LEU A 68 -18.78 -5.50 -32.04
CA LEU A 68 -20.22 -5.82 -31.98
C LEU A 68 -21.07 -4.63 -32.41
N ASP A 69 -22.29 -4.92 -32.83
CA ASP A 69 -23.37 -3.95 -33.06
C ASP A 69 -24.65 -4.48 -32.41
N PHE A 70 -25.05 -3.90 -31.28
CA PHE A 70 -26.33 -4.17 -30.62
C PHE A 70 -27.41 -3.34 -31.31
N PHE A 71 -28.44 -3.99 -31.82
CA PHE A 71 -29.40 -3.33 -32.70
C PHE A 71 -30.85 -3.63 -32.32
N LEU A 72 -31.75 -2.71 -32.65
CA LEU A 72 -33.20 -2.87 -32.51
C LEU A 72 -33.86 -2.39 -33.79
N ASP A 73 -34.76 -3.19 -34.36
CA ASP A 73 -35.58 -2.84 -35.52
C ASP A 73 -36.97 -3.49 -35.44
N LEU A 74 -37.84 -3.23 -36.42
CA LEU A 74 -39.24 -3.72 -36.41
C LEU A 74 -39.38 -5.25 -36.52
N GLN A 75 -38.32 -5.97 -36.93
CA GLN A 75 -38.26 -7.43 -36.98
C GLN A 75 -37.55 -8.00 -35.74
N HIS A 76 -36.64 -7.24 -35.14
CA HIS A 76 -35.84 -7.62 -33.98
C HIS A 76 -36.06 -6.63 -32.81
N PRO A 77 -37.23 -6.66 -32.14
CA PRO A 77 -37.50 -5.85 -30.95
C PRO A 77 -36.77 -6.41 -29.71
N LEU A 78 -36.78 -5.66 -28.60
CA LEU A 78 -36.30 -6.19 -27.33
C LEU A 78 -37.29 -7.22 -26.78
N LYS A 79 -36.84 -8.48 -26.70
CA LYS A 79 -37.65 -9.60 -26.21
C LYS A 79 -37.51 -9.78 -24.70
N VAL A 80 -38.61 -10.11 -24.04
CA VAL A 80 -38.71 -10.31 -22.58
C VAL A 80 -39.44 -11.60 -22.27
N PHE A 81 -39.04 -12.31 -21.21
CA PHE A 81 -39.59 -13.62 -20.84
C PHE A 81 -40.13 -13.63 -19.42
N ALA A 82 -41.37 -14.06 -19.25
CA ALA A 82 -42.01 -14.24 -17.94
C ALA A 82 -41.60 -15.56 -17.25
N SER A 83 -41.99 -15.76 -15.99
CA SER A 83 -41.61 -16.93 -15.18
C SER A 83 -42.15 -18.29 -15.66
N ASN A 84 -43.10 -18.27 -16.58
CA ASN A 84 -43.58 -19.45 -17.32
C ASN A 84 -42.90 -19.60 -18.69
N ASN A 85 -41.75 -18.93 -18.89
CA ASN A 85 -41.00 -18.81 -20.15
C ASN A 85 -41.83 -18.26 -21.34
N ARG A 86 -42.94 -17.55 -21.08
CA ARG A 86 -43.72 -16.87 -22.13
C ARG A 86 -42.95 -15.65 -22.64
N GLU A 87 -42.67 -15.65 -23.94
CA GLU A 87 -42.08 -14.54 -24.66
C GLU A 87 -43.10 -13.40 -24.87
N SER A 88 -42.60 -12.16 -24.78
CA SER A 88 -43.25 -10.92 -25.18
C SER A 88 -42.19 -9.96 -25.75
N SER A 89 -42.61 -8.84 -26.35
CA SER A 89 -41.70 -7.78 -26.83
C SER A 89 -42.08 -6.43 -26.21
N VAL A 90 -41.08 -5.59 -25.90
CA VAL A 90 -41.29 -4.24 -25.33
C VAL A 90 -40.85 -3.16 -26.31
N VAL A 91 -41.55 -2.04 -26.30
CA VAL A 91 -41.33 -0.89 -27.19
C VAL A 91 -40.32 0.07 -26.55
N LEU A 92 -39.43 0.68 -27.34
CA LEU A 92 -38.50 1.69 -26.87
C LEU A 92 -39.25 3.03 -26.67
N GLU A 93 -39.22 3.57 -25.45
CA GLU A 93 -39.95 4.79 -25.08
C GLU A 93 -39.04 6.02 -24.95
N GLU A 94 -37.83 5.85 -24.40
CA GLU A 94 -36.89 6.96 -24.15
C GLU A 94 -35.43 6.54 -24.39
N ILE A 95 -34.62 7.47 -24.90
CA ILE A 95 -33.16 7.34 -25.00
C ILE A 95 -32.52 8.47 -24.19
N ILE A 96 -31.79 8.13 -23.13
CA ILE A 96 -31.08 9.09 -22.26
C ILE A 96 -29.57 8.88 -22.42
N PRO A 97 -28.87 9.70 -23.21
CA PRO A 97 -27.41 9.67 -23.30
C PRO A 97 -26.73 10.46 -22.16
N SER A 98 -25.48 10.09 -21.88
CA SER A 98 -24.55 10.71 -20.92
C SER A 98 -23.11 10.50 -21.41
N ASP A 99 -22.13 11.23 -20.88
CA ASP A 99 -20.75 11.36 -21.40
C ASP A 99 -20.07 10.04 -21.84
N ARG A 100 -20.35 8.94 -21.14
CA ARG A 100 -19.85 7.59 -21.45
C ARG A 100 -20.90 6.49 -21.36
N SER A 101 -22.18 6.84 -21.30
CA SER A 101 -23.25 5.84 -21.13
C SER A 101 -24.55 6.24 -21.80
N ILE A 102 -25.40 5.25 -22.05
CA ILE A 102 -26.72 5.42 -22.63
C ILE A 102 -27.71 4.51 -21.90
N LEU A 103 -28.81 5.09 -21.44
CA LEU A 103 -29.93 4.39 -20.83
C LEU A 103 -31.10 4.39 -21.81
N LEU A 104 -31.58 3.20 -22.14
CA LEU A 104 -32.77 2.94 -22.94
C LEU A 104 -33.91 2.57 -21.98
N ARG A 105 -35.03 3.29 -22.03
CA ARG A 105 -36.26 2.92 -21.33
C ARG A 105 -37.23 2.26 -22.28
N PHE A 106 -37.86 1.18 -21.83
CA PHE A 106 -38.83 0.43 -22.59
C PHE A 106 -40.16 0.33 -21.85
N SER A 107 -41.21 0.11 -22.63
CA SER A 107 -42.57 -0.12 -22.14
C SER A 107 -42.63 -1.22 -21.09
N GLU A 108 -43.69 -1.17 -20.28
CA GLU A 108 -43.91 -2.07 -19.15
C GLU A 108 -42.88 -1.97 -18.00
N GLY A 109 -41.99 -0.97 -18.04
CA GLY A 109 -41.05 -0.65 -16.95
C GLY A 109 -39.68 -1.35 -17.05
N VAL A 110 -39.32 -1.85 -18.23
CA VAL A 110 -37.99 -2.43 -18.50
C VAL A 110 -37.01 -1.31 -18.84
N SER A 111 -35.74 -1.46 -18.48
CA SER A 111 -34.69 -0.53 -18.90
C SER A 111 -33.37 -1.25 -19.13
N VAL A 112 -32.58 -0.80 -20.11
CA VAL A 112 -31.26 -1.35 -20.43
C VAL A 112 -30.27 -0.22 -20.55
N SER A 113 -29.11 -0.32 -19.91
CA SER A 113 -28.04 0.66 -20.04
C SER A 113 -26.73 0.05 -20.50
N PHE A 114 -26.01 0.80 -21.33
CA PHE A 114 -24.65 0.52 -21.79
C PHE A 114 -23.74 1.61 -21.24
N ALA A 115 -22.64 1.25 -20.58
CA ALA A 115 -21.68 2.20 -20.01
C ALA A 115 -20.24 1.79 -20.39
N SER A 116 -19.51 2.72 -21.01
CA SER A 116 -18.12 2.57 -21.42
C SER A 116 -17.17 3.08 -20.34
N GLU A 117 -16.20 2.26 -19.97
CA GLU A 117 -15.09 2.61 -19.09
C GLU A 117 -13.77 2.17 -19.74
N LYS A 118 -12.67 2.88 -19.47
CA LYS A 118 -11.32 2.46 -19.86
C LYS A 118 -10.42 2.45 -18.64
N ARG A 119 -9.77 1.31 -18.39
CA ARG A 119 -8.84 1.09 -17.25
C ARG A 119 -7.46 0.73 -17.78
N GLY A 120 -6.55 1.69 -17.76
CA GLY A 120 -5.27 1.57 -18.48
C GLY A 120 -5.55 1.42 -19.98
N ASP A 121 -5.02 0.39 -20.61
CA ASP A 121 -5.25 0.09 -22.03
C ASP A 121 -6.52 -0.75 -22.28
N ALA A 122 -7.11 -1.37 -21.24
CA ALA A 122 -8.31 -2.19 -21.37
C ALA A 122 -9.59 -1.35 -21.48
N ASP A 123 -10.37 -1.61 -22.54
CA ASP A 123 -11.72 -1.06 -22.69
C ASP A 123 -12.74 -2.04 -22.09
N ILE A 124 -13.68 -1.50 -21.31
CA ILE A 124 -14.73 -2.26 -20.62
C ILE A 124 -16.08 -1.62 -20.98
N THR A 125 -17.07 -2.43 -21.34
CA THR A 125 -18.44 -1.98 -21.55
C THR A 125 -19.38 -2.80 -20.68
N THR A 126 -19.95 -2.15 -19.67
CA THR A 126 -20.97 -2.74 -18.80
C THR A 126 -22.32 -2.60 -19.47
N ILE A 127 -23.03 -3.72 -19.65
CA ILE A 127 -24.40 -3.78 -20.17
C ILE A 127 -25.27 -4.31 -19.03
N SER A 128 -26.29 -3.55 -18.63
CA SER A 128 -27.14 -3.89 -17.48
C SER A 128 -28.62 -3.67 -17.77
N ALA A 129 -29.46 -4.52 -17.18
CA ALA A 129 -30.90 -4.52 -17.34
C ALA A 129 -31.65 -4.36 -16.01
N ILE A 130 -32.69 -3.54 -15.97
CA ILE A 130 -33.63 -3.45 -14.86
C ILE A 130 -34.94 -4.10 -15.33
N LEU A 131 -35.34 -5.18 -14.64
CA LEU A 131 -36.53 -5.97 -14.96
C LEU A 131 -37.59 -5.83 -13.84
N PRO A 132 -38.85 -5.50 -14.17
CA PRO A 132 -39.99 -5.67 -13.26
C PRO A 132 -40.18 -7.14 -12.86
N LYS A 133 -40.66 -7.41 -11.64
CA LYS A 133 -40.81 -8.75 -11.02
C LYS A 133 -41.59 -9.81 -11.83
N LYS A 134 -42.28 -9.41 -12.91
CA LYS A 134 -43.01 -10.31 -13.83
C LYS A 134 -42.11 -10.98 -14.88
N TYR A 135 -40.92 -10.44 -15.16
CA TYR A 135 -39.98 -11.00 -16.13
C TYR A 135 -38.76 -11.59 -15.42
N GLN A 136 -38.28 -12.72 -15.94
CA GLN A 136 -37.05 -13.39 -15.48
C GLN A 136 -35.84 -13.09 -16.34
N LYS A 137 -36.01 -12.70 -17.61
CA LYS A 137 -34.89 -12.33 -18.50
C LYS A 137 -35.31 -11.51 -19.71
N ILE A 138 -34.33 -10.87 -20.35
CA ILE A 138 -34.45 -10.22 -21.66
C ILE A 138 -33.44 -10.79 -22.66
N HIS A 139 -33.73 -10.67 -23.96
CA HIS A 139 -32.86 -11.00 -25.08
C HIS A 139 -32.64 -9.76 -25.95
N PHE A 140 -31.43 -9.20 -25.94
CA PHE A 140 -31.08 -8.01 -26.73
C PHE A 140 -30.38 -8.43 -28.04
N PRO A 141 -30.87 -8.06 -29.24
CA PRO A 141 -30.27 -8.49 -30.51
C PRO A 141 -28.88 -7.88 -30.75
N TYR A 142 -27.94 -8.67 -31.29
CA TYR A 142 -26.64 -8.17 -31.73
C TYR A 142 -26.12 -8.87 -32.99
N LYS A 143 -25.23 -8.17 -33.71
CA LYS A 143 -24.48 -8.65 -34.87
C LYS A 143 -22.98 -8.41 -34.65
N ILE A 144 -22.13 -9.11 -35.40
CA ILE A 144 -20.68 -8.81 -35.47
C ILE A 144 -20.40 -7.90 -36.67
N THR A 145 -19.45 -6.98 -36.55
CA THR A 145 -19.05 -6.12 -37.66
C THR A 145 -18.25 -6.91 -38.72
N ARG A 146 -18.18 -6.40 -39.96
CA ARG A 146 -17.51 -7.10 -41.08
C ARG A 146 -16.00 -7.36 -40.87
N SER A 147 -15.36 -6.59 -40.00
CA SER A 147 -13.94 -6.73 -39.61
C SER A 147 -13.73 -7.58 -38.36
N THR A 148 -14.79 -8.23 -37.85
CA THR A 148 -14.78 -8.98 -36.60
C THR A 148 -14.98 -10.47 -36.85
N ARG A 149 -14.24 -11.31 -36.13
CA ARG A 149 -14.44 -12.77 -36.08
C ARG A 149 -14.65 -13.25 -34.65
N LEU A 150 -15.33 -14.39 -34.50
CA LEU A 150 -15.44 -15.10 -33.23
C LEU A 150 -14.46 -16.27 -33.21
N GLU A 151 -13.68 -16.37 -32.14
CA GLU A 151 -12.81 -17.51 -31.84
C GLU A 151 -13.29 -18.18 -30.55
N LYS A 152 -13.28 -19.52 -30.49
CA LYS A 152 -13.49 -20.23 -29.23
C LYS A 152 -12.15 -20.45 -28.54
N ASN A 153 -12.03 -20.03 -27.28
CA ASN A 153 -10.85 -20.26 -26.44
C ASN A 153 -11.29 -21.01 -25.19
N GLU A 154 -10.96 -22.30 -25.11
CA GLU A 154 -11.42 -23.22 -24.05
C GLU A 154 -12.94 -23.16 -23.81
N SER A 155 -13.38 -22.53 -22.71
CA SER A 155 -14.79 -22.33 -22.34
C SER A 155 -15.40 -21.02 -22.88
N GLN A 156 -14.59 -20.05 -23.28
CA GLN A 156 -15.00 -18.68 -23.64
C GLN A 156 -15.09 -18.44 -25.16
N VAL A 157 -15.75 -17.32 -25.50
CA VAL A 157 -15.90 -16.81 -26.87
C VAL A 157 -15.18 -15.46 -26.99
N LEU A 158 -14.08 -15.44 -27.74
CA LEU A 158 -13.31 -14.24 -28.02
C LEU A 158 -13.83 -13.56 -29.28
N VAL A 159 -14.17 -12.28 -29.15
CA VAL A 159 -14.50 -11.38 -30.25
C VAL A 159 -13.20 -10.69 -30.68
N VAL A 160 -12.71 -10.98 -31.88
CA VAL A 160 -11.44 -10.43 -32.40
C VAL A 160 -11.76 -9.33 -33.41
N ALA A 161 -11.28 -8.12 -33.16
CA ALA A 161 -11.54 -6.92 -33.96
C ALA A 161 -10.24 -6.12 -34.14
N GLY A 162 -9.60 -6.27 -35.32
CA GLY A 162 -8.22 -5.84 -35.50
C GLY A 162 -7.26 -6.69 -34.68
N ASP A 163 -6.22 -6.08 -34.11
CA ASP A 163 -5.25 -6.74 -33.23
C ASP A 163 -5.79 -6.97 -31.81
N ALA A 164 -6.89 -6.32 -31.44
CA ALA A 164 -7.53 -6.44 -30.14
C ALA A 164 -8.49 -7.63 -30.08
N LYS A 165 -8.50 -8.31 -28.93
CA LYS A 165 -9.49 -9.33 -28.58
C LYS A 165 -10.33 -8.85 -27.40
N TYR A 166 -11.59 -9.28 -27.37
CA TYR A 166 -12.55 -8.96 -26.32
C TYR A 166 -13.32 -10.22 -25.92
N THR A 167 -13.81 -10.28 -24.68
CA THR A 167 -14.63 -11.38 -24.15
C THR A 167 -15.77 -10.85 -23.29
N PHE A 168 -16.75 -11.69 -22.97
CA PHE A 168 -17.78 -11.38 -21.97
C PHE A 168 -17.39 -11.98 -20.61
N SER A 169 -17.78 -11.32 -19.54
CA SER A 169 -17.70 -11.87 -18.18
C SER A 169 -18.71 -13.02 -18.03
N GLY A 170 -18.23 -14.26 -18.19
CA GLY A 170 -19.04 -15.47 -18.16
C GLY A 170 -19.63 -15.85 -19.53
N SER A 171 -20.35 -16.97 -19.57
CA SER A 171 -20.84 -17.64 -20.80
C SER A 171 -22.03 -16.95 -21.50
N ALA A 172 -21.94 -15.64 -21.75
CA ALA A 172 -23.01 -14.82 -22.29
C ALA A 172 -23.21 -14.93 -23.83
N ILE A 173 -22.34 -15.66 -24.53
CA ILE A 173 -22.44 -15.93 -25.98
C ILE A 173 -22.25 -17.42 -26.25
N ASP A 174 -23.14 -18.00 -27.07
CA ASP A 174 -23.06 -19.36 -27.58
C ASP A 174 -22.74 -19.34 -29.10
N ILE A 175 -21.72 -20.10 -29.54
CA ILE A 175 -21.37 -20.24 -30.95
C ILE A 175 -22.08 -21.47 -31.54
N LYS A 176 -23.37 -21.34 -31.83
CA LYS A 176 -24.11 -22.36 -32.58
C LYS A 176 -23.85 -22.21 -34.10
N PRO A 177 -23.31 -23.23 -34.79
CA PRO A 177 -23.13 -23.18 -36.23
C PRO A 177 -24.47 -22.94 -36.95
N GLY A 178 -24.47 -22.08 -37.96
CA GLY A 178 -25.66 -21.74 -38.76
C GLY A 178 -26.61 -20.69 -38.16
N VAL A 179 -26.39 -20.23 -36.92
CA VAL A 179 -27.26 -19.23 -36.29
C VAL A 179 -26.86 -17.80 -36.70
N THR A 180 -27.75 -17.14 -37.46
CA THR A 180 -27.61 -15.78 -37.98
C THR A 180 -28.14 -14.70 -37.03
N GLU A 181 -29.25 -14.94 -36.36
CA GLU A 181 -29.79 -14.09 -35.30
C GLU A 181 -29.14 -14.42 -33.97
N ARG A 182 -28.49 -13.43 -33.34
CA ARG A 182 -27.85 -13.60 -32.03
C ARG A 182 -28.45 -12.62 -31.04
N SER A 183 -28.71 -13.09 -29.83
CA SER A 183 -29.16 -12.28 -28.70
C SER A 183 -28.20 -12.41 -27.53
N LEU A 184 -28.04 -11.32 -26.78
CA LEU A 184 -27.44 -11.32 -25.46
C LEU A 184 -28.56 -11.58 -24.45
N GLU A 185 -28.42 -12.63 -23.63
CA GLU A 185 -29.33 -12.93 -22.53
C GLU A 185 -28.90 -12.19 -21.25
N LEU A 186 -29.81 -11.42 -20.65
CA LEU A 186 -29.63 -10.83 -19.33
C LEU A 186 -30.80 -11.26 -18.44
N ALA A 187 -30.50 -11.99 -17.37
CA ALA A 187 -31.49 -12.55 -16.44
C ALA A 187 -31.64 -11.69 -15.19
N ALA A 188 -32.79 -11.71 -14.53
CA ALA A 188 -33.02 -10.99 -13.27
C ALA A 188 -32.12 -11.48 -12.11
N SER A 189 -31.57 -12.70 -12.22
CA SER A 189 -30.54 -13.26 -11.33
C SER A 189 -29.11 -12.82 -11.65
N SER A 190 -28.86 -12.40 -12.90
CA SER A 190 -27.57 -11.94 -13.41
C SER A 190 -27.79 -10.77 -14.39
N PRO A 191 -28.29 -9.61 -13.89
CA PRO A 191 -28.81 -8.54 -14.74
C PRO A 191 -27.72 -7.65 -15.35
N VAL A 192 -26.45 -7.99 -15.17
CA VAL A 192 -25.28 -7.22 -15.61
C VAL A 192 -24.30 -8.17 -16.29
N VAL A 193 -23.72 -7.73 -17.40
CA VAL A 193 -22.57 -8.38 -18.02
C VAL A 193 -21.55 -7.32 -18.44
N HIS A 194 -20.26 -7.68 -18.45
CA HIS A 194 -19.18 -6.83 -18.92
C HIS A 194 -18.60 -7.41 -20.21
N TYR A 195 -18.50 -6.58 -21.25
CA TYR A 195 -17.79 -6.88 -22.49
C TYR A 195 -16.46 -6.13 -22.48
N GLN A 196 -15.34 -6.83 -22.41
CA GLN A 196 -14.05 -6.28 -22.01
C GLN A 196 -12.88 -6.79 -22.85
N THR A 197 -11.78 -6.04 -22.95
CA THR A 197 -10.54 -6.50 -23.61
C THR A 197 -10.03 -7.81 -22.97
N TRP A 198 -9.84 -8.85 -23.78
CA TRP A 198 -9.22 -10.11 -23.35
C TRP A 198 -7.70 -10.00 -23.44
N ILE A 199 -7.01 -10.29 -22.34
CA ILE A 199 -5.55 -10.20 -22.20
C ILE A 199 -5.01 -11.61 -21.93
N PRO A 200 -4.13 -12.15 -22.79
CA PRO A 200 -3.65 -13.52 -22.65
C PRO A 200 -2.79 -13.70 -21.40
N VAL A 201 -3.11 -14.71 -20.59
CA VAL A 201 -2.29 -15.12 -19.44
C VAL A 201 -0.98 -15.72 -19.93
N LYS A 202 0.11 -14.94 -19.89
CA LYS A 202 1.48 -15.47 -20.03
C LYS A 202 1.89 -16.16 -18.73
N GLY A 203 2.52 -17.32 -18.83
CA GLY A 203 3.15 -17.98 -17.69
C GLY A 203 4.19 -17.07 -17.02
N LEU A 204 4.28 -17.11 -15.69
CA LEU A 204 5.17 -16.25 -14.93
C LEU A 204 6.64 -16.70 -15.04
N ASN A 205 7.37 -16.07 -15.94
CA ASN A 205 8.83 -16.10 -15.97
C ASN A 205 9.37 -14.87 -15.20
N LEU A 206 10.09 -15.10 -14.09
CA LEU A 206 10.68 -14.04 -13.27
C LEU A 206 11.65 -13.14 -14.08
N ASN A 207 12.35 -13.71 -15.06
CA ASN A 207 13.34 -12.98 -15.85
C ASN A 207 12.70 -11.96 -16.81
N ASP A 208 11.45 -12.19 -17.23
CA ASP A 208 10.70 -11.26 -18.08
C ASP A 208 10.14 -10.06 -17.30
N LEU A 209 10.13 -10.10 -15.96
CA LEU A 209 9.61 -9.01 -15.14
C LEU A 209 10.43 -7.73 -15.28
N GLY A 210 11.76 -7.84 -15.45
CA GLY A 210 12.64 -6.68 -15.65
C GLY A 210 12.38 -5.89 -16.94
N LEU A 211 11.62 -6.47 -17.89
CA LEU A 211 11.22 -5.78 -19.11
C LEU A 211 10.05 -4.79 -18.86
N ILE A 212 9.18 -5.11 -17.89
CA ILE A 212 7.98 -4.35 -17.54
C ILE A 212 8.37 -2.97 -16.99
N ALA A 213 7.71 -1.92 -17.44
CA ALA A 213 8.09 -0.54 -17.12
C ALA A 213 8.09 -0.25 -15.60
N GLY A 214 7.08 -0.74 -14.86
CA GLY A 214 6.98 -0.57 -13.40
C GLY A 214 8.08 -1.27 -12.60
N ALA A 215 8.68 -2.33 -13.14
CA ALA A 215 9.74 -3.09 -12.46
C ALA A 215 11.09 -2.35 -12.44
N ARG A 216 11.22 -1.23 -13.15
CA ARG A 216 12.49 -0.51 -13.34
C ARG A 216 12.80 0.43 -12.16
N PRO A 217 14.08 0.64 -11.80
CA PRO A 217 14.48 1.53 -10.71
C PRO A 217 13.92 2.96 -10.80
N GLU A 218 13.80 3.49 -12.02
CA GLU A 218 13.33 4.84 -12.27
C GLU A 218 11.82 4.96 -12.00
N ALA A 219 11.03 3.99 -12.45
CA ALA A 219 9.60 3.92 -12.23
C ALA A 219 9.28 3.67 -10.75
N TYR A 220 9.97 2.73 -10.12
CA TYR A 220 9.90 2.47 -8.68
C TYR A 220 10.17 3.73 -7.85
N ARG A 221 11.26 4.46 -8.14
CA ARG A 221 11.58 5.71 -7.43
C ARG A 221 10.52 6.78 -7.69
N ALA A 222 10.03 6.93 -8.93
CA ALA A 222 8.98 7.89 -9.26
C ALA A 222 7.65 7.59 -8.53
N SER A 223 7.27 6.32 -8.38
CA SER A 223 6.10 5.91 -7.59
C SER A 223 6.27 6.24 -6.10
N ILE A 224 7.45 6.02 -5.52
CA ILE A 224 7.73 6.34 -4.11
C ILE A 224 7.74 7.86 -3.88
N GLU A 225 8.36 8.66 -4.74
CA GLU A 225 8.33 10.13 -4.62
C GLU A 225 6.90 10.69 -4.79
N LYS A 226 6.09 10.11 -5.70
CA LYS A 226 4.66 10.46 -5.81
C LYS A 226 3.89 10.14 -4.53
N PHE A 227 4.10 8.95 -3.95
CA PHE A 227 3.50 8.55 -2.67
C PHE A 227 3.91 9.50 -1.54
N ALA A 228 5.21 9.83 -1.43
CA ALA A 228 5.73 10.71 -0.38
C ALA A 228 5.12 12.13 -0.46
N ALA A 229 5.01 12.69 -1.68
CA ALA A 229 4.37 13.99 -1.88
C ALA A 229 2.87 13.99 -1.52
N ALA A 230 2.12 12.96 -1.90
CA ALA A 230 0.71 12.80 -1.55
C ALA A 230 0.49 12.52 -0.05
N ALA A 231 1.40 11.79 0.60
CA ALA A 231 1.42 11.58 2.04
C ALA A 231 1.67 12.91 2.77
N LEU A 232 2.65 13.71 2.33
CA LEU A 232 2.95 15.01 2.91
C LEU A 232 1.78 15.99 2.82
N ALA A 233 1.04 16.00 1.71
CA ALA A 233 -0.19 16.78 1.59
C ALA A 233 -1.25 16.30 2.61
N SER A 234 -1.51 14.99 2.65
CA SER A 234 -2.47 14.37 3.57
C SER A 234 -2.13 14.61 5.05
N PHE A 235 -0.83 14.64 5.39
CA PHE A 235 -0.36 14.99 6.74
C PHE A 235 -0.63 16.47 7.06
N LYS A 236 -0.35 17.40 6.15
CA LYS A 236 -0.64 18.83 6.35
C LYS A 236 -2.13 19.09 6.58
N ASP A 237 -3.00 18.45 5.79
CA ASP A 237 -4.45 18.51 5.99
C ASP A 237 -4.88 17.93 7.34
N THR A 238 -4.23 16.84 7.79
CA THR A 238 -4.51 16.20 9.09
C THR A 238 -4.06 17.07 10.27
N LEU A 239 -2.89 17.72 10.18
CA LEU A 239 -2.45 18.69 11.19
C LEU A 239 -3.40 19.90 11.24
N ALA A 240 -3.80 20.44 10.08
CA ALA A 240 -4.72 21.57 9.99
C ALA A 240 -6.13 21.25 10.53
N SER A 241 -6.60 20.00 10.42
CA SER A 241 -7.89 19.57 10.98
C SER A 241 -7.89 19.33 12.50
N GLY A 242 -6.72 19.33 13.14
CA GLY A 242 -6.57 19.08 14.57
C GLY A 242 -6.70 17.62 15.01
N THR A 243 -6.98 16.67 14.09
CA THR A 243 -7.14 15.23 14.42
C THR A 243 -5.76 14.53 14.47
N ILE A 244 -4.87 15.02 15.33
CA ILE A 244 -3.44 14.69 15.31
C ILE A 244 -3.12 13.43 16.11
N SER A 245 -2.61 12.40 15.43
CA SER A 245 -2.06 11.18 16.04
C SER A 245 -0.54 11.13 15.92
N GLU A 246 0.12 10.39 16.82
CA GLU A 246 1.59 10.31 16.85
C GLU A 246 2.22 9.75 15.56
N PRO A 247 1.68 8.71 14.89
CA PRO A 247 2.23 8.26 13.61
C PRO A 247 2.15 9.31 12.51
N VAL A 248 1.12 10.18 12.52
CA VAL A 248 1.02 11.31 11.58
C VAL A 248 2.13 12.33 11.86
N VAL A 249 2.36 12.69 13.12
CA VAL A 249 3.45 13.62 13.50
C VAL A 249 4.82 13.04 13.14
N ALA A 250 5.06 11.76 13.43
CA ALA A 250 6.33 11.10 13.13
C ALA A 250 6.61 11.02 11.62
N ALA A 251 5.63 10.60 10.82
CA ALA A 251 5.77 10.53 9.36
C ALA A 251 5.90 11.94 8.73
N TYR A 252 5.17 12.93 9.26
CA TYR A 252 5.24 14.31 8.82
C TYR A 252 6.61 14.95 9.07
N ILE A 253 7.15 14.86 10.30
CA ILE A 253 8.49 15.39 10.62
C ILE A 253 9.55 14.65 9.80
N ALA A 254 9.41 13.33 9.60
CA ALA A 254 10.34 12.55 8.81
C ALA A 254 10.38 13.00 7.33
N GLU A 255 9.22 13.20 6.70
CA GLU A 255 9.13 13.61 5.30
C GLU A 255 9.55 15.07 5.12
N MET A 256 9.13 15.97 6.02
CA MET A 256 9.60 17.37 6.02
C MET A 256 11.11 17.44 6.22
N GLY A 257 11.69 16.58 7.06
CA GLY A 257 13.14 16.42 7.20
C GLY A 257 13.79 15.98 5.88
N ARG A 258 13.25 14.95 5.23
CA ARG A 258 13.72 14.44 3.92
C ARG A 258 13.78 15.53 2.85
N VAL A 259 12.83 16.46 2.82
CA VAL A 259 12.80 17.60 1.89
C VAL A 259 13.48 18.88 2.42
N GLY A 260 14.24 18.79 3.51
CA GLY A 260 15.07 19.90 4.04
C GLY A 260 14.31 20.94 4.87
N MET A 261 13.06 20.68 5.27
CA MET A 261 12.18 21.59 6.01
C MET A 261 11.99 21.18 7.49
N TYR A 262 12.96 20.49 8.10
CA TYR A 262 12.85 19.93 9.45
C TYR A 262 12.40 20.94 10.52
N HIS A 263 13.00 22.15 10.56
CA HIS A 263 12.65 23.19 11.54
C HIS A 263 11.17 23.57 11.48
N ALA A 264 10.68 23.92 10.28
CA ALA A 264 9.30 24.29 10.03
C ALA A 264 8.32 23.14 10.33
N ALA A 265 8.78 21.88 10.28
CA ALA A 265 7.99 20.74 10.71
C ALA A 265 7.72 20.80 12.22
N LEU A 266 8.77 21.01 13.04
CA LEU A 266 8.64 21.10 14.50
C LEU A 266 7.73 22.26 14.93
N ASP A 267 7.90 23.44 14.32
CA ASP A 267 7.08 24.63 14.60
C ASP A 267 5.59 24.39 14.31
N SER A 268 5.28 23.65 13.25
CA SER A 268 3.89 23.37 12.85
C SER A 268 3.16 22.36 13.73
N VAL A 269 3.86 21.60 14.60
CA VAL A 269 3.22 20.73 15.57
C VAL A 269 2.70 21.59 16.74
N PRO A 270 1.39 21.57 17.06
CA PRO A 270 0.83 22.41 18.11
C PRO A 270 1.48 22.18 19.49
N GLU A 271 1.71 23.26 20.24
CA GLU A 271 2.32 23.21 21.58
C GLU A 271 1.55 22.27 22.52
N SER A 272 0.22 22.32 22.50
CA SER A 272 -0.68 21.44 23.28
C SER A 272 -0.48 19.95 22.99
N TRP A 273 0.00 19.60 21.79
CA TRP A 273 0.37 18.24 21.42
C TRP A 273 1.84 17.95 21.80
N ARG A 274 2.76 18.89 21.57
CA ARG A 274 4.18 18.78 21.98
C ARG A 274 4.36 18.65 23.50
N THR A 275 3.47 19.22 24.33
CA THR A 275 3.43 19.00 25.79
C THR A 275 2.39 17.96 26.24
N GLY A 276 1.64 17.37 25.30
CA GLY A 276 0.48 16.51 25.61
C GLY A 276 0.85 15.11 26.13
N PRO A 277 -0.09 14.43 26.81
CA PRO A 277 0.11 13.06 27.30
C PRO A 277 0.08 12.00 26.20
N SER A 278 -0.36 12.36 24.98
CA SER A 278 -0.55 11.45 23.84
C SER A 278 0.73 11.01 23.13
N ARG A 279 1.92 11.46 23.60
CA ARG A 279 3.23 11.12 23.03
C ARG A 279 3.80 9.86 23.67
N THR A 280 4.33 8.96 22.85
CA THR A 280 5.06 7.76 23.27
C THR A 280 6.52 7.86 22.84
N TRP A 281 7.20 6.72 22.74
CA TRP A 281 8.58 6.63 22.25
C TRP A 281 8.71 6.98 20.76
N LEU A 282 7.61 6.99 19.99
CA LEU A 282 7.69 7.16 18.54
C LEU A 282 8.17 8.57 18.16
N THR A 283 7.69 9.64 18.80
CA THR A 283 8.17 11.01 18.51
C THR A 283 9.29 11.52 19.44
N ASN A 284 9.80 10.69 20.35
CA ASN A 284 10.74 11.17 21.38
C ASN A 284 12.11 11.61 20.81
N THR A 285 12.52 11.09 19.64
CA THR A 285 13.76 11.47 18.94
C THR A 285 13.73 12.90 18.38
N PHE A 286 12.52 13.44 18.18
CA PHE A 286 12.27 14.81 17.71
C PHE A 286 11.90 15.75 18.86
N LEU A 287 11.05 15.29 19.78
CA LEU A 287 10.22 16.14 20.65
C LEU A 287 10.46 15.97 22.16
N ASN A 288 11.63 15.48 22.59
CA ASN A 288 12.01 15.30 24.01
C ASN A 288 11.15 14.29 24.78
N ASN A 289 11.42 14.22 26.10
CA ASN A 289 10.76 13.39 27.11
C ASN A 289 11.17 11.92 26.99
N LEU A 290 12.47 11.69 26.72
CA LEU A 290 13.05 10.38 26.43
C LEU A 290 12.73 9.37 27.53
N GLU A 291 13.09 9.64 28.78
CA GLU A 291 12.96 8.64 29.86
C GLU A 291 11.51 8.18 30.10
N LYS A 292 10.56 9.14 30.16
CA LYS A 292 9.15 8.84 30.43
C LYS A 292 8.51 8.06 29.27
N THR A 293 8.88 8.39 28.04
CA THR A 293 8.35 7.71 26.85
C THR A 293 9.02 6.34 26.63
N TRP A 294 10.29 6.20 26.99
CA TRP A 294 11.06 4.96 26.89
C TRP A 294 10.51 3.82 27.74
N ALA A 295 9.87 4.13 28.88
CA ALA A 295 9.18 3.11 29.68
C ALA A 295 8.14 2.32 28.85
N GLY A 296 7.40 2.99 27.95
CA GLY A 296 6.47 2.33 27.03
C GLY A 296 7.16 1.51 25.94
N PHE A 297 8.34 1.93 25.49
CA PHE A 297 9.18 1.14 24.56
C PHE A 297 9.66 -0.16 25.23
N MET A 298 10.11 -0.08 26.48
CA MET A 298 10.60 -1.23 27.24
C MET A 298 9.52 -2.28 27.55
N VAL A 299 8.24 -1.89 27.63
CA VAL A 299 7.11 -2.84 27.70
C VAL A 299 6.96 -3.58 26.37
N ARG A 300 6.86 -2.84 25.25
CA ARG A 300 6.78 -3.44 23.90
C ARG A 300 7.94 -4.41 23.63
N GLU A 301 9.16 -4.02 23.95
CA GLU A 301 10.37 -4.85 23.85
C GLU A 301 10.28 -6.15 24.64
N ARG A 302 9.73 -6.10 25.86
CA ARG A 302 9.54 -7.28 26.71
C ARG A 302 8.55 -8.25 26.07
N ASP A 303 7.45 -7.74 25.53
CA ASP A 303 6.41 -8.55 24.90
C ASP A 303 6.87 -9.13 23.56
N GLU A 304 7.56 -8.35 22.74
CA GLU A 304 8.17 -8.81 21.48
C GLU A 304 9.26 -9.85 21.73
N ARG A 305 10.15 -9.65 22.71
CA ARG A 305 11.18 -10.63 23.09
C ARG A 305 10.57 -11.92 23.67
N THR A 306 9.55 -11.82 24.51
CA THR A 306 8.83 -13.02 25.02
C THR A 306 8.16 -13.79 23.88
N ARG A 307 7.49 -13.10 22.96
CA ARG A 307 6.85 -13.70 21.78
C ARG A 307 7.86 -14.40 20.89
N LEU A 308 8.95 -13.73 20.52
CA LEU A 308 10.00 -14.30 19.68
C LEU A 308 10.72 -15.48 20.35
N SER A 309 11.06 -15.37 21.64
CA SER A 309 11.69 -16.46 22.37
C SER A 309 10.80 -17.71 22.36
N ARG A 310 9.48 -17.56 22.59
CA ARG A 310 8.53 -18.66 22.50
C ARG A 310 8.50 -19.25 21.08
N GLN A 311 8.32 -18.41 20.05
CA GLN A 311 8.22 -18.89 18.67
C GLN A 311 9.47 -19.64 18.20
N ILE A 312 10.67 -19.18 18.57
CA ILE A 312 11.93 -19.85 18.22
C ILE A 312 12.06 -21.19 18.96
N SER A 313 11.77 -21.23 20.27
CA SER A 313 11.83 -22.49 21.05
C SER A 313 10.75 -23.51 20.65
N GLU A 314 9.59 -23.06 20.18
CA GLU A 314 8.50 -23.92 19.68
C GLU A 314 8.66 -24.30 18.19
N GLN A 315 9.74 -23.86 17.51
CA GLN A 315 9.96 -24.08 16.07
C GLN A 315 8.77 -23.58 15.20
N SER A 316 8.22 -22.42 15.58
CA SER A 316 7.09 -21.74 14.94
C SER A 316 7.58 -20.85 13.78
N PRO A 317 7.24 -21.13 12.51
CA PRO A 317 7.68 -20.32 11.35
C PRO A 317 7.27 -18.85 11.43
N GLN A 318 6.24 -18.52 12.22
CA GLN A 318 5.77 -17.17 12.47
C GLN A 318 6.81 -16.26 13.17
N CYS A 319 7.98 -16.77 13.60
CA CYS A 319 9.08 -15.90 14.01
C CYS A 319 9.66 -15.10 12.83
N PHE A 320 9.70 -15.68 11.62
CA PHE A 320 10.21 -15.03 10.40
C PHE A 320 9.30 -13.90 9.89
N GLU A 321 8.08 -13.77 10.41
CA GLU A 321 7.20 -12.62 10.13
C GLU A 321 7.67 -11.33 10.85
N PHE A 322 8.58 -11.44 11.82
CA PHE A 322 9.16 -10.28 12.51
C PHE A 322 10.20 -9.57 11.61
N PRO A 323 10.07 -8.25 11.37
CA PRO A 323 10.99 -7.52 10.52
C PRO A 323 12.45 -7.53 11.02
N SER A 324 13.38 -7.94 10.16
CA SER A 324 14.83 -7.95 10.41
C SER A 324 15.19 -8.70 11.69
N LEU A 325 14.58 -9.89 11.86
CA LEU A 325 14.65 -10.75 13.03
C LEU A 325 16.08 -10.96 13.54
N VAL A 326 17.03 -11.24 12.65
CA VAL A 326 18.42 -11.52 13.03
C VAL A 326 19.13 -10.24 13.50
N GLN A 327 18.94 -9.11 12.83
CA GLN A 327 19.42 -7.81 13.34
C GLN A 327 18.86 -7.53 14.74
N TYR A 328 17.55 -7.69 14.95
CA TYR A 328 16.93 -7.48 16.26
C TYR A 328 17.55 -8.38 17.34
N LEU A 329 17.75 -9.68 17.07
CA LEU A 329 18.38 -10.60 18.02
C LEU A 329 19.85 -10.23 18.31
N VAL A 330 20.59 -9.76 17.31
CA VAL A 330 21.98 -9.27 17.45
C VAL A 330 22.03 -7.99 18.28
N ASP A 331 21.17 -7.01 17.97
CA ASP A 331 21.03 -5.75 18.72
C ASP A 331 20.56 -5.99 20.16
N ARG A 332 19.86 -7.10 20.46
CA ARG A 332 19.50 -7.51 21.83
C ARG A 332 20.46 -8.56 22.42
N GLY A 333 21.66 -8.74 21.85
CA GLY A 333 22.71 -9.63 22.36
C GLY A 333 22.29 -11.09 22.53
N SER A 334 21.24 -11.54 21.84
CA SER A 334 20.51 -12.79 22.12
C SER A 334 21.14 -13.99 21.41
N THR A 335 22.41 -14.25 21.73
CA THR A 335 23.26 -15.29 21.13
C THR A 335 22.70 -16.71 21.20
N VAL A 336 21.93 -17.03 22.24
CA VAL A 336 21.22 -18.31 22.37
C VAL A 336 20.13 -18.43 21.29
N LEU A 337 19.23 -17.45 21.20
CA LEU A 337 18.14 -17.42 20.21
C LEU A 337 18.67 -17.40 18.76
N LEU A 338 19.80 -16.74 18.49
CA LEU A 338 20.48 -16.82 17.18
C LEU A 338 20.95 -18.24 16.85
N SER A 339 21.42 -18.99 17.86
CA SER A 339 21.89 -20.37 17.71
C SER A 339 20.71 -21.34 17.53
N ASP A 340 19.62 -21.13 18.26
CA ASP A 340 18.39 -21.92 18.12
C ASP A 340 17.67 -21.64 16.80
N LEU A 341 17.63 -20.38 16.34
CA LEU A 341 17.09 -19.99 15.03
C LEU A 341 17.87 -20.63 13.86
N SER A 342 19.20 -20.67 13.95
CA SER A 342 20.03 -21.37 12.96
C SER A 342 19.77 -22.88 12.97
N ARG A 343 19.64 -23.51 14.15
CA ARG A 343 19.28 -24.94 14.25
C ARG A 343 17.87 -25.24 13.69
N PHE A 344 16.89 -24.36 13.94
CA PHE A 344 15.52 -24.50 13.44
C PHE A 344 15.47 -24.52 11.90
N ALA A 345 16.38 -23.83 11.21
CA ALA A 345 16.48 -23.88 9.75
C ALA A 345 16.63 -25.32 9.21
N SER A 346 17.31 -26.20 9.94
CA SER A 346 17.52 -27.60 9.55
C SER A 346 16.32 -28.53 9.79
N THR A 347 15.29 -28.08 10.52
CA THR A 347 14.09 -28.88 10.83
C THR A 347 12.79 -28.26 10.27
N LEU A 348 12.88 -27.15 9.54
CA LEU A 348 11.72 -26.43 9.03
C LEU A 348 11.03 -27.15 7.86
N ASP A 349 9.76 -27.52 8.04
CA ASP A 349 8.90 -28.02 6.96
C ASP A 349 8.42 -26.88 6.05
N MET A 350 9.11 -26.71 4.94
CA MET A 350 8.80 -25.73 3.89
C MET A 350 7.43 -25.90 3.22
N THR A 351 6.71 -27.02 3.41
CA THR A 351 5.33 -27.17 2.89
C THR A 351 4.33 -26.32 3.67
N SER A 352 4.61 -26.05 4.95
CA SER A 352 3.77 -25.24 5.84
C SER A 352 3.99 -23.72 5.71
N VAL A 353 5.05 -23.31 5.03
CA VAL A 353 5.58 -21.94 5.03
C VAL A 353 4.77 -21.00 4.12
N THR A 354 4.42 -19.82 4.62
CA THR A 354 3.79 -18.74 3.83
C THR A 354 4.83 -17.97 2.99
N ALA A 355 4.41 -17.26 1.96
CA ALA A 355 5.30 -16.38 1.18
C ALA A 355 5.86 -15.23 2.03
N LEU A 356 5.13 -14.77 3.05
CA LEU A 356 5.64 -13.81 4.04
C LEU A 356 6.79 -14.42 4.86
N GLN A 357 6.61 -15.64 5.36
CA GLN A 357 7.64 -16.36 6.11
C GLN A 357 8.84 -16.74 5.22
N ALA A 358 8.61 -17.15 3.97
CA ALA A 358 9.66 -17.41 2.98
C ALA A 358 10.50 -16.16 2.69
N ALA A 359 9.87 -14.98 2.57
CA ALA A 359 10.60 -13.72 2.51
C ALA A 359 11.38 -13.46 3.81
N GLY A 360 10.75 -13.66 4.97
CA GLY A 360 11.42 -13.54 6.28
C GLY A 360 12.66 -14.44 6.44
N ILE A 361 12.65 -15.65 5.88
CA ILE A 361 13.79 -16.57 5.85
C ILE A 361 14.90 -16.03 4.93
N LEU A 362 14.56 -15.48 3.76
CA LEU A 362 15.54 -14.82 2.88
C LEU A 362 16.16 -13.57 3.53
N GLU A 363 15.38 -12.76 4.26
CA GLU A 363 15.92 -11.62 5.01
C GLU A 363 16.83 -12.08 6.16
N ALA A 364 16.36 -13.05 6.97
CA ALA A 364 17.13 -13.60 8.07
C ALA A 364 18.44 -14.26 7.58
N SER A 365 18.44 -14.90 6.41
CA SER A 365 19.64 -15.42 5.78
C SER A 365 20.63 -14.30 5.42
N LEU A 366 20.19 -13.24 4.75
CA LEU A 366 21.05 -12.08 4.44
C LEU A 366 21.61 -11.40 5.70
N ASP A 367 20.77 -11.23 6.73
CA ASP A 367 21.18 -10.65 8.00
C ASP A 367 22.17 -11.54 8.75
N PHE A 368 22.01 -12.87 8.72
CA PHE A 368 22.91 -13.79 9.43
C PHE A 368 24.31 -13.80 8.81
N SER A 369 24.43 -13.85 7.48
CA SER A 369 25.74 -13.75 6.81
C SER A 369 26.39 -12.36 6.91
N PHE A 370 25.62 -11.31 7.26
CA PHE A 370 26.15 -9.96 7.50
C PHE A 370 26.55 -9.71 8.97
N TYR A 371 25.69 -10.07 9.92
CA TYR A 371 25.89 -9.81 11.35
C TYR A 371 26.64 -10.93 12.10
N VAL A 372 26.70 -12.15 11.55
CA VAL A 372 27.30 -13.32 12.20
C VAL A 372 28.19 -14.14 11.21
N PRO A 373 29.14 -13.49 10.51
CA PRO A 373 29.90 -14.12 9.41
C PRO A 373 30.78 -15.30 9.85
N ASP A 374 31.18 -15.37 11.13
CA ASP A 374 32.01 -16.44 11.69
C ASP A 374 31.23 -17.73 12.02
N ARG A 375 30.01 -17.91 11.49
CA ARG A 375 29.16 -19.09 11.74
C ARG A 375 28.47 -19.57 10.48
N ASP A 376 28.30 -20.89 10.37
CA ASP A 376 27.55 -21.53 9.28
C ASP A 376 26.09 -21.01 9.23
N ASN A 377 25.72 -20.38 8.12
CA ASN A 377 24.38 -19.87 7.91
C ASN A 377 23.45 -20.95 7.34
N LEU A 378 22.89 -21.78 8.22
CA LEU A 378 22.02 -22.89 7.83
C LEU A 378 20.74 -22.43 7.09
N LEU A 379 20.34 -21.16 7.21
CA LEU A 379 19.22 -20.58 6.46
C LEU A 379 19.50 -20.48 4.95
N GLU A 380 20.77 -20.39 4.51
CA GLU A 380 21.10 -20.35 3.07
C GLU A 380 20.63 -21.62 2.34
N SER A 381 20.61 -22.77 3.03
CA SER A 381 20.11 -24.04 2.47
C SER A 381 18.62 -24.02 2.09
N LEU A 382 17.84 -23.11 2.69
CA LEU A 382 16.40 -22.96 2.44
C LEU A 382 16.10 -22.03 1.26
N THR A 383 17.10 -21.34 0.71
CA THR A 383 16.95 -20.26 -0.29
C THR A 383 16.11 -20.70 -1.49
N GLU A 384 16.46 -21.79 -2.16
CA GLU A 384 15.74 -22.29 -3.35
C GLU A 384 14.29 -22.68 -3.02
N SER A 385 14.04 -23.22 -1.82
CA SER A 385 12.68 -23.55 -1.37
C SER A 385 11.85 -22.30 -1.09
N CYS A 386 12.46 -21.25 -0.53
CA CYS A 386 11.82 -19.95 -0.34
C CYS A 386 11.51 -19.29 -1.69
N GLU A 387 12.47 -19.28 -2.62
CA GLU A 387 12.30 -18.78 -3.98
C GLU A 387 11.18 -19.50 -4.74
N ARG A 388 11.09 -20.83 -4.64
CA ARG A 388 9.99 -21.62 -5.24
C ARG A 388 8.63 -21.29 -4.61
N LYS A 389 8.55 -21.19 -3.27
CA LYS A 389 7.31 -20.79 -2.56
C LYS A 389 6.87 -19.37 -2.95
N LEU A 390 7.79 -18.42 -3.01
CA LEU A 390 7.54 -17.04 -3.44
C LEU A 390 7.04 -17.00 -4.89
N THR A 391 7.68 -17.75 -5.80
CA THR A 391 7.26 -17.84 -7.21
C THR A 391 5.84 -18.38 -7.35
N ALA A 392 5.48 -19.40 -6.56
CA ALA A 392 4.12 -20.00 -6.59
C ALA A 392 3.02 -19.06 -6.04
N SER A 393 3.38 -18.11 -5.19
CA SER A 393 2.46 -17.10 -4.63
C SER A 393 2.40 -15.79 -5.42
N LEU A 394 3.21 -15.62 -6.47
CA LEU A 394 3.20 -14.43 -7.33
C LEU A 394 2.10 -14.52 -8.40
N VAL A 395 1.33 -13.43 -8.54
CA VAL A 395 0.19 -13.33 -9.46
C VAL A 395 0.41 -12.13 -10.39
N ARG A 396 0.73 -12.39 -11.67
CA ARG A 396 0.80 -11.35 -12.71
C ARG A 396 -0.58 -11.10 -13.31
N ILE A 397 -0.97 -9.84 -13.44
CA ILE A 397 -2.19 -9.41 -14.16
C ILE A 397 -1.79 -8.25 -15.06
N ALA A 398 -1.87 -8.44 -16.38
CA ALA A 398 -1.29 -7.55 -17.39
C ALA A 398 0.18 -7.18 -17.03
N ASP A 399 0.47 -5.91 -16.80
CA ASP A 399 1.79 -5.39 -16.39
C ASP A 399 1.84 -4.99 -14.90
N SER A 400 0.97 -5.58 -14.08
CA SER A 400 1.00 -5.52 -12.62
C SER A 400 1.33 -6.89 -12.00
N LEU A 401 1.83 -6.87 -10.78
CA LEU A 401 2.22 -8.05 -10.01
C LEU A 401 1.70 -7.94 -8.57
N TYR A 402 1.21 -9.05 -8.02
CA TYR A 402 0.65 -9.16 -6.68
C TYR A 402 1.13 -10.44 -5.98
N ILE A 403 0.92 -10.55 -4.67
CA ILE A 403 1.16 -11.79 -3.90
C ILE A 403 -0.17 -12.31 -3.32
N SER A 404 -0.35 -13.62 -3.32
CA SER A 404 -1.51 -14.31 -2.76
C SER A 404 -1.14 -15.69 -2.23
N GLU A 405 -1.64 -16.05 -1.04
CA GLU A 405 -1.50 -17.40 -0.45
C GLU A 405 -2.66 -18.32 -0.83
N ASP A 406 -3.86 -17.76 -0.94
CA ASP A 406 -5.12 -18.46 -1.15
C ASP A 406 -5.51 -18.57 -2.65
N GLY A 407 -4.94 -17.70 -3.49
CA GLY A 407 -5.31 -17.52 -4.90
C GLY A 407 -6.52 -16.61 -5.11
N VAL A 408 -7.00 -15.93 -4.07
CA VAL A 408 -8.26 -15.16 -4.05
C VAL A 408 -8.03 -13.73 -3.58
N SER A 409 -7.19 -13.52 -2.57
CA SER A 409 -6.93 -12.23 -1.94
C SER A 409 -5.46 -11.79 -2.03
N VAL A 410 -5.25 -10.48 -1.90
CA VAL A 410 -3.95 -9.81 -1.82
C VAL A 410 -3.96 -8.94 -0.56
N ASP A 411 -3.06 -9.19 0.38
CA ASP A 411 -2.86 -8.37 1.57
C ASP A 411 -1.82 -7.28 1.28
N THR A 412 -2.21 -6.01 1.40
CA THR A 412 -1.35 -4.87 1.06
C THR A 412 -0.12 -4.76 1.96
N ALA A 413 -0.28 -4.95 3.27
CA ALA A 413 0.82 -4.80 4.22
C ALA A 413 1.84 -5.95 4.08
N LYS A 414 1.36 -7.19 3.96
CA LYS A 414 2.22 -8.35 3.71
C LYS A 414 2.91 -8.27 2.35
N THR A 415 2.21 -7.85 1.29
CA THR A 415 2.80 -7.73 -0.05
C THR A 415 3.89 -6.66 -0.09
N LEU A 416 3.68 -5.49 0.50
CA LEU A 416 4.72 -4.46 0.63
C LEU A 416 5.89 -4.95 1.50
N ARG A 417 5.63 -5.68 2.59
CA ARG A 417 6.69 -6.24 3.45
C ARG A 417 7.57 -7.24 2.69
N ILE A 418 6.96 -8.16 1.93
CA ILE A 418 7.69 -9.10 1.07
C ILE A 418 8.46 -8.35 -0.02
N ALA A 419 7.82 -7.38 -0.68
CA ALA A 419 8.44 -6.61 -1.76
C ALA A 419 9.74 -5.90 -1.33
N ASN A 420 9.75 -5.27 -0.15
CA ASN A 420 10.95 -4.68 0.45
C ASN A 420 12.09 -5.71 0.60
N VAL A 421 11.78 -6.92 1.08
CA VAL A 421 12.78 -7.99 1.19
C VAL A 421 13.27 -8.45 -0.18
N LEU A 422 12.38 -8.63 -1.16
CA LEU A 422 12.76 -9.03 -2.53
C LEU A 422 13.65 -7.99 -3.22
N ILE A 423 13.44 -6.69 -2.95
CA ILE A 423 14.32 -5.61 -3.43
C ILE A 423 15.72 -5.73 -2.81
N ARG A 424 15.82 -5.98 -1.50
CA ARG A 424 17.09 -6.18 -0.79
C ARG A 424 17.81 -7.45 -1.28
N TYR A 425 17.12 -8.58 -1.27
CA TYR A 425 17.62 -9.89 -1.71
C TYR A 425 18.06 -9.88 -3.17
N GLY A 426 17.23 -9.35 -4.08
CA GLY A 426 17.58 -9.21 -5.49
C GLY A 426 18.67 -8.19 -5.79
N SER A 427 19.06 -7.36 -4.81
CA SER A 427 20.21 -6.45 -4.90
C SER A 427 21.50 -7.05 -4.32
N SER A 428 21.44 -8.22 -3.65
CA SER A 428 22.62 -8.86 -3.04
C SER A 428 23.60 -9.47 -4.05
N ALA A 429 23.10 -9.91 -5.22
CA ALA A 429 23.91 -10.49 -6.28
C ALA A 429 23.22 -10.32 -7.64
N SER A 430 23.98 -10.12 -8.72
CA SER A 430 23.44 -9.88 -10.06
C SER A 430 22.55 -11.03 -10.59
N SER A 431 22.84 -12.27 -10.17
CA SER A 431 22.03 -13.47 -10.47
C SER A 431 20.63 -13.44 -9.85
N ARG A 432 20.42 -12.65 -8.78
CA ARG A 432 19.13 -12.47 -8.10
C ARG A 432 18.34 -11.26 -8.61
N SER A 433 18.83 -10.54 -9.62
CA SER A 433 18.23 -9.29 -10.10
C SER A 433 16.75 -9.39 -10.52
N SER A 434 16.29 -10.55 -10.98
CA SER A 434 14.87 -10.84 -11.26
C SER A 434 13.97 -10.69 -10.01
N TRP A 435 14.48 -10.98 -8.81
CA TRP A 435 13.77 -10.75 -7.54
C TRP A 435 13.66 -9.26 -7.20
N ARG A 436 14.68 -8.47 -7.54
CA ARG A 436 14.62 -7.02 -7.39
C ARG A 436 13.52 -6.45 -8.28
N ALA A 437 13.50 -6.86 -9.56
CA ALA A 437 12.44 -6.47 -10.51
C ALA A 437 11.04 -6.87 -10.00
N ALA A 438 10.88 -8.09 -9.46
CA ALA A 438 9.63 -8.53 -8.84
C ALA A 438 9.21 -7.64 -7.65
N GLY A 439 10.12 -7.41 -6.70
CA GLY A 439 9.86 -6.54 -5.54
C GLY A 439 9.52 -5.10 -5.93
N GLN A 440 10.24 -4.53 -6.90
CA GLN A 440 9.96 -3.19 -7.42
C GLN A 440 8.57 -3.13 -8.06
N LEU A 441 8.21 -4.14 -8.86
CA LEU A 441 6.91 -4.21 -9.54
C LEU A 441 5.74 -4.41 -8.57
N LEU A 442 5.92 -5.17 -7.48
CA LEU A 442 4.91 -5.31 -6.41
C LEU A 442 4.58 -3.95 -5.78
N VAL A 443 5.61 -3.15 -5.45
CA VAL A 443 5.41 -1.81 -4.88
C VAL A 443 4.73 -0.87 -5.89
N THR A 444 5.16 -0.83 -7.16
CA THR A 444 4.51 0.05 -8.15
C THR A 444 3.07 -0.37 -8.46
N SER A 445 2.76 -1.67 -8.44
CA SER A 445 1.41 -2.19 -8.68
C SER A 445 0.44 -1.75 -7.59
N LEU A 446 0.85 -1.85 -6.31
CA LEU A 446 0.04 -1.38 -5.19
C LEU A 446 -0.05 0.16 -5.15
N LEU A 447 1.07 0.87 -5.37
CA LEU A 447 1.08 2.34 -5.39
C LEU A 447 0.22 2.95 -6.51
N GLY A 448 -0.09 2.20 -7.57
CA GLY A 448 -1.09 2.59 -8.57
C GLY A 448 -2.46 2.92 -7.97
N PHE A 449 -2.83 2.32 -6.83
CA PHE A 449 -4.10 2.55 -6.13
C PHE A 449 -4.03 3.61 -5.02
N SER A 450 -2.86 4.19 -4.73
CA SER A 450 -2.67 5.08 -3.56
C SER A 450 -3.37 6.45 -3.66
N GLY A 451 -3.69 6.87 -4.90
CA GLY A 451 -4.32 8.15 -5.19
C GLY A 451 -3.57 9.37 -4.65
N ASP A 452 -4.26 10.50 -4.60
CA ASP A 452 -3.69 11.76 -4.10
C ASP A 452 -3.71 11.87 -2.56
N ARG A 453 -4.28 10.86 -1.88
CA ARG A 453 -4.33 10.73 -0.41
C ARG A 453 -3.27 9.77 0.16
N ALA A 454 -2.42 9.18 -0.69
CA ALA A 454 -1.41 8.19 -0.32
C ALA A 454 -1.95 7.07 0.62
N ALA A 455 -3.17 6.61 0.36
CA ALA A 455 -3.89 5.64 1.17
C ALA A 455 -4.26 4.42 0.33
N LEU A 456 -4.17 3.22 0.91
CA LEU A 456 -4.39 1.96 0.18
C LEU A 456 -5.45 1.11 0.89
N PRO A 457 -6.30 0.38 0.15
CA PRO A 457 -7.09 -0.73 0.72
C PRO A 457 -6.18 -1.66 1.52
N SER A 458 -6.64 -2.19 2.66
CA SER A 458 -5.86 -3.19 3.40
C SER A 458 -5.72 -4.51 2.65
N ALA A 459 -6.71 -4.81 1.81
CA ALA A 459 -6.71 -5.97 0.92
C ALA A 459 -7.39 -5.68 -0.43
N PHE A 460 -7.10 -6.54 -1.40
CA PHE A 460 -7.79 -6.63 -2.68
C PHE A 460 -8.26 -8.07 -2.91
N LEU A 461 -9.32 -8.26 -3.69
CA LEU A 461 -9.73 -9.56 -4.23
C LEU A 461 -9.43 -9.62 -5.73
N PHE A 462 -9.12 -10.80 -6.27
CA PHE A 462 -9.01 -10.97 -7.72
C PHE A 462 -10.39 -11.00 -8.39
N SER A 463 -10.50 -10.35 -9.55
CA SER A 463 -11.72 -10.32 -10.36
C SER A 463 -11.71 -11.47 -11.38
N GLY A 464 -12.71 -12.35 -11.32
CA GLY A 464 -12.90 -13.48 -12.23
C GLY A 464 -13.81 -14.54 -11.61
N GLU A 465 -14.33 -15.49 -12.40
CA GLU A 465 -15.11 -16.60 -11.83
C GLU A 465 -14.19 -17.58 -11.10
N SER A 466 -14.40 -17.73 -9.79
CA SER A 466 -13.86 -18.81 -8.97
C SER A 466 -14.77 -18.99 -7.74
N GLY A 467 -15.80 -19.83 -7.88
CA GLY A 467 -16.51 -20.37 -6.72
C GLY A 467 -15.59 -21.32 -5.91
N PRO A 468 -15.97 -21.75 -4.70
CA PRO A 468 -15.05 -22.45 -3.78
C PRO A 468 -14.64 -23.90 -4.14
N ALA A 469 -14.69 -24.30 -5.41
CA ALA A 469 -14.46 -25.69 -5.86
C ALA A 469 -13.49 -25.79 -7.06
N GLU A 470 -12.79 -26.92 -7.14
CA GLU A 470 -11.96 -27.38 -8.28
C GLU A 470 -10.73 -26.50 -8.63
N ARG A 471 -9.74 -26.50 -7.73
CA ARG A 471 -8.37 -25.99 -7.95
C ARG A 471 -7.55 -26.88 -8.92
N THR A 472 -7.95 -27.00 -10.18
CA THR A 472 -7.18 -27.74 -11.22
C THR A 472 -7.19 -27.03 -12.58
N GLY A 473 -6.83 -25.74 -12.61
CA GLY A 473 -6.61 -24.98 -13.84
C GLY A 473 -6.20 -23.52 -13.57
N PRO A 474 -5.60 -22.81 -14.54
CA PRO A 474 -5.27 -21.39 -14.42
C PRO A 474 -6.53 -20.53 -14.65
N THR A 475 -7.31 -20.26 -13.60
CA THR A 475 -8.49 -19.39 -13.72
C THR A 475 -8.10 -17.97 -14.13
N GLU A 476 -8.73 -17.44 -15.19
CA GLU A 476 -8.38 -16.14 -15.79
C GLU A 476 -8.75 -14.95 -14.87
N ARG A 477 -7.78 -14.51 -14.05
CA ARG A 477 -7.91 -13.33 -13.19
C ARG A 477 -7.82 -12.05 -14.03
N SER A 478 -8.97 -11.43 -14.28
CA SER A 478 -9.13 -10.23 -15.12
C SER A 478 -8.66 -8.92 -14.44
N GLY A 479 -8.44 -8.91 -13.14
CA GLY A 479 -8.11 -7.69 -12.39
C GLY A 479 -8.01 -7.89 -10.88
N VAL A 480 -7.88 -6.78 -10.15
CA VAL A 480 -8.04 -6.70 -8.69
C VAL A 480 -9.14 -5.70 -8.33
N VAL A 481 -9.87 -5.98 -7.26
CA VAL A 481 -10.95 -5.16 -6.70
C VAL A 481 -10.60 -4.79 -5.26
N ALA A 482 -10.46 -3.49 -5.00
CA ALA A 482 -10.19 -2.94 -3.68
C ALA A 482 -11.27 -3.35 -2.65
N GLN A 483 -10.87 -3.89 -1.50
CA GLN A 483 -11.78 -4.07 -0.37
C GLN A 483 -11.84 -2.76 0.43
N ALA A 484 -12.88 -1.97 0.18
CA ALA A 484 -13.04 -0.63 0.76
C ALA A 484 -13.39 -0.64 2.26
N GLU A 485 -13.66 -1.80 2.85
CA GLU A 485 -14.04 -1.98 4.25
C GLU A 485 -12.93 -1.59 5.25
N SER A 486 -11.68 -1.59 4.81
CA SER A 486 -10.52 -1.16 5.60
C SER A 486 -9.46 -0.53 4.71
N VAL A 487 -8.97 0.64 5.12
CA VAL A 487 -8.00 1.45 4.36
C VAL A 487 -6.82 1.81 5.27
N LEU A 488 -5.62 1.47 4.82
CA LEU A 488 -4.36 1.85 5.45
C LEU A 488 -4.08 3.32 5.13
N SER A 489 -3.98 4.13 6.19
CA SER A 489 -3.68 5.56 6.06
C SER A 489 -2.23 5.81 5.65
N PRO A 490 -1.89 6.98 5.07
CA PRO A 490 -0.52 7.33 4.74
C PRO A 490 0.44 7.23 5.94
N ALA A 491 -0.03 7.47 7.17
CA ALA A 491 0.80 7.36 8.37
C ALA A 491 1.16 5.90 8.75
N VAL A 492 0.30 4.93 8.39
CA VAL A 492 0.60 3.50 8.54
C VAL A 492 1.49 3.02 7.39
N LEU A 493 1.25 3.50 6.17
CA LEU A 493 2.00 3.09 4.98
C LEU A 493 3.40 3.71 4.90
N TYR A 494 3.61 4.93 5.40
CA TYR A 494 4.88 5.65 5.30
C TYR A 494 6.09 4.84 5.78
N PRO A 495 6.13 4.27 7.01
CA PRO A 495 7.28 3.44 7.44
C PRO A 495 7.40 2.09 6.71
N ILE A 496 6.36 1.65 5.98
CA ILE A 496 6.36 0.40 5.19
C ILE A 496 6.87 0.64 3.76
N ILE A 497 6.74 1.86 3.24
CA ILE A 497 7.09 2.23 1.86
C ILE A 497 8.37 3.06 1.79
N MET A 498 8.60 3.97 2.75
CA MET A 498 9.81 4.79 2.88
C MET A 498 10.90 4.04 3.68
N THR A 499 11.09 2.76 3.40
CA THR A 499 12.06 1.91 4.11
C THR A 499 13.48 2.41 3.92
N GLY A 500 14.27 2.37 4.99
CA GLY A 500 15.62 2.94 5.01
C GLY A 500 15.67 4.48 4.99
N SER A 501 14.55 5.19 5.15
CA SER A 501 14.56 6.64 5.40
C SER A 501 15.01 6.91 6.84
N PRO A 502 16.22 7.43 7.09
CA PRO A 502 16.77 7.57 8.44
C PRO A 502 16.07 8.69 9.24
N TRP A 503 15.27 9.51 8.57
CA TRP A 503 14.45 10.54 9.19
C TRP A 503 13.25 9.98 9.95
N TYR A 504 12.77 8.78 9.62
CA TYR A 504 11.71 8.15 10.42
C TYR A 504 12.34 7.51 11.67
N PRO A 505 11.72 7.60 12.86
CA PRO A 505 12.27 7.02 14.09
C PRO A 505 12.45 5.50 13.96
N HIS A 506 13.70 5.05 14.14
CA HIS A 506 14.12 3.67 13.88
C HIS A 506 15.16 3.17 14.90
N ALA A 507 15.37 1.85 14.90
CA ALA A 507 16.47 1.20 15.60
C ALA A 507 17.67 1.06 14.64
N GLU A 508 18.74 1.79 14.92
CA GLU A 508 20.01 1.72 14.19
C GLU A 508 20.95 0.72 14.89
N SER A 509 21.45 -0.26 14.14
CA SER A 509 22.36 -1.29 14.68
C SER A 509 23.77 -0.74 14.85
N LEU A 510 24.33 -0.91 16.05
CA LEU A 510 25.70 -0.51 16.37
C LEU A 510 26.55 -1.72 16.82
N ALA A 511 26.00 -2.94 16.73
CA ALA A 511 26.58 -4.17 17.26
C ALA A 511 27.85 -4.63 16.52
N LEU A 512 28.03 -4.22 15.25
CA LEU A 512 29.25 -4.43 14.47
C LEU A 512 30.30 -3.31 14.64
N GLN A 513 29.95 -2.21 15.30
CA GLN A 513 30.79 -1.01 15.44
C GLN A 513 31.32 -0.80 16.87
N GLY A 514 30.75 -1.49 17.86
CA GLY A 514 31.21 -1.43 19.25
C GLY A 514 30.78 -2.67 20.06
N PHE A 515 30.20 -2.47 21.24
CA PHE A 515 29.87 -3.60 22.13
C PHE A 515 28.75 -4.50 21.58
N PRO A 516 28.82 -5.83 21.79
CA PRO A 516 27.74 -6.75 21.44
C PRO A 516 26.41 -6.38 22.13
N GLY A 517 25.32 -6.34 21.37
CA GLY A 517 24.00 -5.90 21.86
C GLY A 517 23.85 -4.38 22.02
N MET A 518 24.69 -3.59 21.35
CA MET A 518 24.60 -2.14 21.32
C MET A 518 23.88 -1.63 20.07
N TRP A 519 22.93 -0.71 20.27
CA TRP A 519 22.08 -0.14 19.21
C TRP A 519 21.46 1.19 19.68
N ALA A 520 20.93 2.01 18.77
CA ALA A 520 20.32 3.29 19.09
C ALA A 520 18.89 3.43 18.55
N TRP A 521 17.97 3.98 19.36
CA TRP A 521 16.70 4.53 18.88
C TRP A 521 16.90 5.98 18.49
N THR A 522 16.70 6.29 17.20
CA THR A 522 17.14 7.56 16.61
C THR A 522 16.31 7.94 15.37
N SER A 523 16.43 9.20 14.97
CA SER A 523 16.03 9.73 13.66
C SER A 523 17.19 10.51 13.00
N ALA A 524 18.43 10.13 13.33
CA ALA A 524 19.65 10.71 12.77
C ALA A 524 19.96 10.14 11.38
N GLN A 525 20.55 10.96 10.51
CA GLN A 525 20.85 10.59 9.12
C GLN A 525 21.96 9.53 9.01
N ALA A 526 22.80 9.42 10.03
CA ALA A 526 23.78 8.35 10.23
C ALA A 526 24.24 8.36 11.70
N VAL A 527 24.56 7.18 12.24
CA VAL A 527 25.25 7.02 13.52
C VAL A 527 26.44 6.08 13.31
N ALA A 528 27.63 6.50 13.71
CA ALA A 528 28.85 5.71 13.57
C ALA A 528 29.61 5.62 14.90
N ILE A 529 30.18 4.45 15.19
CA ILE A 529 31.00 4.23 16.39
C ILE A 529 32.37 3.69 15.97
N ARG A 530 33.43 4.19 16.64
CA ARG A 530 34.80 3.70 16.48
C ARG A 530 35.54 3.75 17.82
N GLU A 531 36.30 2.71 18.16
CA GLU A 531 37.35 2.85 19.15
C GLU A 531 38.49 3.70 18.54
N THR A 532 38.95 4.71 19.28
CA THR A 532 39.95 5.70 18.80
C THR A 532 41.29 5.55 19.51
N ALA A 533 41.26 5.04 20.74
CA ALA A 533 42.36 4.53 21.53
C ALA A 533 41.78 3.49 22.49
N LYS A 534 42.61 2.63 23.10
CA LYS A 534 42.16 1.60 24.04
C LYS A 534 41.25 2.19 25.12
N GLY A 535 40.01 1.71 25.20
CA GLY A 535 39.00 2.19 26.15
C GLY A 535 38.46 3.59 25.87
N VAL A 536 38.61 4.12 24.64
CA VAL A 536 38.10 5.43 24.23
C VAL A 536 37.26 5.28 22.96
N VAL A 537 35.94 5.23 23.14
CA VAL A 537 34.95 5.04 22.07
C VAL A 537 34.41 6.39 21.64
N LYS A 538 34.49 6.68 20.34
CA LYS A 538 33.91 7.87 19.71
C LYS A 538 32.64 7.48 18.95
N LEU A 539 31.55 8.15 19.30
CA LEU A 539 30.26 8.16 18.62
C LEU A 539 30.19 9.43 17.77
N THR A 540 30.02 9.31 16.45
CA THR A 540 29.75 10.43 15.54
C THR A 540 28.31 10.33 15.04
N VAL A 541 27.56 11.42 15.13
CA VAL A 541 26.13 11.51 14.77
C VAL A 541 25.94 12.55 13.68
N LYS A 542 25.17 12.22 12.62
CA LYS A 542 24.80 13.16 11.54
C LYS A 542 23.36 13.66 11.71
N PHE A 543 23.20 14.98 11.89
CA PHE A 543 21.89 15.63 12.05
C PHE A 543 21.96 17.07 11.50
N PRO A 544 20.83 17.72 11.13
CA PRO A 544 20.85 19.10 10.69
C PRO A 544 21.56 20.05 11.67
N GLN A 545 22.44 20.89 11.12
CA GLN A 545 23.09 21.97 11.87
C GLN A 545 22.04 22.96 12.37
N GLY A 546 22.18 23.42 13.61
CA GLY A 546 21.22 24.32 14.24
C GLY A 546 20.00 23.63 14.84
N GLU A 547 19.96 22.29 14.84
CA GLU A 547 18.84 21.51 15.40
C GLU A 547 19.15 20.78 16.70
N THR A 548 18.09 20.30 17.35
CA THR A 548 18.17 19.49 18.56
C THR A 548 17.76 18.06 18.25
N HIS A 549 18.69 17.13 18.44
CA HIS A 549 18.50 15.69 18.30
C HIS A 549 18.32 15.04 19.66
N TYR A 550 17.41 14.08 19.76
CA TYR A 550 17.24 13.22 20.93
C TYR A 550 17.46 11.75 20.51
N MET A 551 18.18 10.99 21.35
CA MET A 551 18.56 9.61 21.03
C MET A 551 18.67 8.78 22.31
N VAL A 552 18.33 7.48 22.20
CA VAL A 552 18.52 6.51 23.27
C VAL A 552 19.42 5.39 22.79
N ILE A 553 20.59 5.20 23.40
CA ILE A 553 21.52 4.11 23.07
C ILE A 553 21.44 3.04 24.15
N ARG A 554 21.31 1.79 23.73
CA ARG A 554 21.27 0.59 24.57
C ARG A 554 22.56 -0.21 24.42
N GLY A 555 22.90 -1.03 25.41
CA GLY A 555 24.14 -1.83 25.42
C GLY A 555 25.41 -1.03 25.71
N VAL A 556 25.26 0.23 26.14
CA VAL A 556 26.38 1.10 26.52
C VAL A 556 26.89 0.64 27.87
N LYS A 557 28.09 0.04 27.89
CA LYS A 557 28.75 -0.41 29.12
C LYS A 557 29.08 0.75 30.06
N PRO A 558 29.26 0.51 31.37
CA PRO A 558 29.63 1.56 32.31
C PRO A 558 30.94 2.25 31.90
N PHE A 559 30.93 3.58 31.87
CA PHE A 559 32.05 4.43 31.46
C PHE A 559 32.44 5.40 32.59
N SER A 560 33.73 5.74 32.68
CA SER A 560 34.27 6.66 33.70
C SER A 560 33.96 8.13 33.40
N ARG A 561 33.88 8.50 32.11
CA ARG A 561 33.66 9.88 31.66
C ARG A 561 33.04 9.92 30.26
N ILE A 562 32.22 10.94 30.01
CA ILE A 562 31.68 11.29 28.69
C ILE A 562 32.06 12.73 28.34
N GLN A 563 32.40 12.96 27.08
CA GLN A 563 32.59 14.29 26.52
C GLN A 563 31.61 14.58 25.38
N ILE A 564 31.16 15.84 25.31
CA ILE A 564 30.38 16.38 24.19
C ILE A 564 31.02 17.73 23.84
N TYR A 565 31.31 17.97 22.55
CA TYR A 565 32.08 19.15 22.08
C TYR A 565 33.44 19.31 22.78
N GLY A 566 34.10 18.19 23.13
CA GLY A 566 35.39 18.18 23.83
C GLY A 566 35.35 18.57 25.32
N MET A 567 34.18 18.89 25.87
CA MET A 567 34.00 19.24 27.29
C MET A 567 33.49 18.03 28.09
N ASP A 568 33.94 17.89 29.34
CA ASP A 568 33.48 16.85 30.27
C ASP A 568 32.05 17.16 30.73
N PHE A 569 31.09 16.27 30.47
CA PHE A 569 29.71 16.39 30.96
C PHE A 569 29.49 15.51 32.20
N ARG A 570 28.58 15.96 33.09
CA ARG A 570 28.02 15.16 34.19
C ARG A 570 26.58 14.77 33.87
N THR A 571 26.15 13.61 34.36
CA THR A 571 24.77 13.13 34.23
C THR A 571 23.84 14.03 35.03
N ASP A 572 22.73 14.47 34.44
CA ASP A 572 21.70 15.28 35.12
C ASP A 572 20.31 14.79 34.70
N PRO A 573 19.44 14.33 35.62
CA PRO A 573 18.03 14.01 35.33
C PRO A 573 17.22 15.13 34.66
N ARG A 574 17.71 16.38 34.66
CA ARG A 574 17.07 17.54 34.04
C ARG A 574 17.65 17.91 32.67
N PHE A 575 18.58 17.12 32.12
CA PHE A 575 19.33 17.45 30.88
C PHE A 575 18.44 17.88 29.70
N GLU A 576 17.22 17.33 29.59
CA GLU A 576 16.29 17.67 28.51
C GLU A 576 15.74 19.11 28.58
N SER A 577 15.74 19.73 29.77
CA SER A 577 15.11 21.04 30.02
C SER A 577 15.97 22.26 29.65
N TYR A 578 17.30 22.13 29.64
CA TYR A 578 18.20 23.25 29.34
C TYR A 578 18.33 23.49 27.83
N ASN A 579 18.64 24.73 27.41
CA ASN A 579 18.98 25.04 26.01
C ASN A 579 20.44 24.66 25.67
N SER A 580 20.81 23.42 25.98
CA SER A 580 22.13 22.84 25.74
C SER A 580 22.00 21.35 25.39
N SER A 581 23.11 20.76 24.98
CA SER A 581 23.28 19.31 25.01
C SER A 581 23.40 18.80 26.45
N GLY A 582 23.23 17.50 26.63
CA GLY A 582 23.37 16.82 27.91
C GLY A 582 22.99 15.35 27.80
N TYR A 583 23.10 14.63 28.92
CA TYR A 583 22.81 13.20 28.96
C TYR A 583 22.31 12.74 30.32
N ARG A 584 21.70 11.56 30.34
CA ARG A 584 21.58 10.71 31.53
C ARG A 584 21.99 9.28 31.20
N TYR A 585 22.71 8.63 32.10
CA TYR A 585 23.07 7.21 31.97
C TYR A 585 22.39 6.37 33.07
N SER A 586 21.90 5.19 32.70
CA SER A 586 21.40 4.14 33.60
C SER A 586 22.28 2.92 33.47
N ALA A 587 23.11 2.66 34.49
CA ALA A 587 24.01 1.50 34.54
C ALA A 587 23.24 0.18 34.67
N GLU A 588 22.16 0.17 35.47
CA GLU A 588 21.27 -0.99 35.65
C GLU A 588 20.71 -1.54 34.33
N THR A 589 20.47 -0.64 33.37
CA THR A 589 19.81 -0.97 32.09
C THR A 589 20.72 -0.77 30.88
N GLU A 590 22.02 -0.50 31.09
CA GLU A 590 23.01 -0.14 30.05
C GLU A 590 22.47 0.87 29.02
N THR A 591 21.75 1.89 29.50
CA THR A 591 21.02 2.85 28.66
C THR A 591 21.57 4.27 28.80
N LEU A 592 21.93 4.88 27.68
CA LEU A 592 22.41 6.25 27.57
C LEU A 592 21.37 7.10 26.82
N TYR A 593 20.73 8.01 27.53
CA TYR A 593 19.82 9.01 26.96
C TYR A 593 20.60 10.27 26.61
N LEU A 594 20.47 10.76 25.37
CA LEU A 594 21.25 11.89 24.83
C LEU A 594 20.34 12.98 24.28
N LYS A 595 20.71 14.23 24.57
CA LYS A 595 20.25 15.43 23.87
C LYS A 595 21.46 16.10 23.23
N MET A 596 21.43 16.29 21.91
CA MET A 596 22.52 16.87 21.13
C MET A 596 22.03 18.11 20.38
N ARG A 597 22.57 19.28 20.72
CA ARG A 597 22.30 20.57 20.06
C ARG A 597 23.36 20.83 18.99
N HIS A 598 23.08 20.42 17.76
CA HIS A 598 24.04 20.38 16.65
C HIS A 598 24.54 21.79 16.28
N LYS A 599 25.84 22.01 16.48
CA LYS A 599 26.59 23.20 16.03
C LYS A 599 27.20 22.99 14.64
N ALA A 600 27.45 21.74 14.27
CA ALA A 600 27.79 21.28 12.93
C ALA A 600 26.88 20.10 12.50
N GLU A 601 26.91 19.76 11.21
CA GLU A 601 26.14 18.63 10.66
C GLU A 601 26.55 17.27 11.26
N PHE A 602 27.83 17.15 11.62
CA PHE A 602 28.39 16.00 12.32
C PHE A 602 28.84 16.42 13.72
N GLU A 603 28.46 15.66 14.74
CA GLU A 603 28.85 15.94 16.13
C GLU A 603 29.38 14.69 16.82
N ASP A 604 30.36 14.90 17.71
CA ASP A 604 31.05 13.85 18.42
C ASP A 604 30.67 13.78 19.91
N VAL A 605 30.44 12.54 20.36
CA VAL A 605 30.35 12.16 21.77
C VAL A 605 31.44 11.12 22.05
N ILE A 606 32.24 11.32 23.10
CA ILE A 606 33.37 10.43 23.42
C ILE A 606 33.15 9.80 24.79
N LEU A 607 33.20 8.47 24.85
CA LEU A 607 33.05 7.66 26.06
C LEU A 607 34.40 7.07 26.46
N TYR A 608 34.80 7.28 27.71
CA TYR A 608 36.04 6.78 28.30
C TYR A 608 35.73 5.66 29.28
N TYR A 609 36.33 4.48 29.07
CA TYR A 609 36.04 3.27 29.85
C TYR A 609 37.09 2.97 30.92
N GLU A 610 38.35 3.32 30.66
CA GLU A 610 39.41 3.22 31.67
C GLU A 610 39.44 4.46 32.57
N GLU A 611 39.90 4.30 33.80
CA GLU A 611 40.32 5.44 34.62
C GLU A 611 41.64 6.01 34.08
N ALA A 612 41.56 7.10 33.33
CA ALA A 612 42.69 8.00 33.19
C ALA A 612 43.01 8.58 34.58
N LYS A 613 43.98 7.95 35.29
CA LYS A 613 44.35 8.24 36.69
C LYS A 613 44.55 9.73 36.97
N ARG A 614 43.47 10.42 37.34
CA ARG A 614 43.53 11.72 38.03
C ARG A 614 43.68 11.42 39.52
N ALA A 615 44.82 11.82 40.09
CA ALA A 615 44.96 11.86 41.53
C ALA A 615 43.82 12.71 42.14
N PRO A 616 43.27 12.32 43.30
CA PRO A 616 42.21 13.10 43.93
C PRO A 616 42.74 14.49 44.29
N VAL A 617 42.22 15.52 43.60
CA VAL A 617 42.37 16.90 44.07
C VAL A 617 41.60 17.00 45.37
N ALA A 618 42.31 17.10 46.48
CA ALA A 618 41.70 17.21 47.79
C ALA A 618 40.79 18.46 47.85
N PRO A 619 39.61 18.38 48.47
CA PRO A 619 38.82 19.57 48.74
C PRO A 619 39.61 20.50 49.67
N PRO A 620 39.63 21.82 49.44
CA PRO A 620 40.18 22.76 50.41
C PRO A 620 39.45 22.62 51.75
N ALA A 621 40.20 22.47 52.84
CA ALA A 621 39.62 22.47 54.17
C ALA A 621 39.23 23.91 54.54
N GLU A 622 37.93 24.20 54.59
CA GLU A 622 37.47 25.41 55.28
C GLU A 622 37.59 25.22 56.79
N GLU A 623 38.64 25.79 57.35
CA GLU A 623 38.79 26.00 58.78
C GLU A 623 37.70 26.98 59.28
N LYS A 624 36.76 26.47 60.08
CA LYS A 624 35.82 27.30 60.85
C LYS A 624 35.81 26.86 62.31
N ALA A 625 36.30 27.75 63.16
CA ALA A 625 36.35 27.55 64.61
C ALA A 625 34.95 27.52 65.24
N ALA A 626 34.82 26.77 66.34
CA ALA A 626 33.70 26.91 67.26
C ALA A 626 33.83 28.20 68.09
N PRO A 627 32.69 28.72 68.57
CA PRO A 627 32.61 29.05 70.00
C PRO A 627 31.44 28.33 70.70
N THR A 628 31.44 28.40 72.03
CA THR A 628 30.75 27.44 72.90
C THR A 628 29.45 27.96 73.54
N ALA A 629 28.47 27.08 73.69
CA ALA A 629 27.45 26.97 74.75
C ALA A 629 26.66 28.20 75.26
N GLN A 630 25.33 28.04 75.38
CA GLN A 630 24.66 27.96 76.69
C GLN A 630 23.24 27.33 76.60
N SER A 631 22.54 27.19 77.73
CA SER A 631 21.54 26.13 77.96
C SER A 631 20.25 26.56 78.67
N SER A 632 19.09 26.11 78.16
CA SER A 632 17.80 25.90 78.87
C SER A 632 16.73 25.47 77.85
N GLY A 633 15.76 24.59 78.10
CA GLY A 633 15.43 23.73 79.25
C GLY A 633 14.17 22.90 78.92
N GLY A 634 13.91 21.78 79.60
CA GLY A 634 12.66 20.99 79.47
C GLY A 634 11.55 21.47 80.42
N PRO A 635 10.47 20.68 80.66
CA PRO A 635 10.19 19.30 80.21
C PRO A 635 8.75 19.04 79.67
N ALA A 636 8.46 17.77 79.28
CA ALA A 636 7.14 17.10 79.36
C ALA A 636 5.97 17.68 78.49
N GLU A 637 4.80 17.07 78.24
CA GLU A 637 4.17 15.71 78.29
C GLU A 637 2.82 15.82 77.52
N ASP A 638 2.07 14.80 77.05
CA ASP A 638 2.17 13.33 76.95
C ASP A 638 1.20 12.83 75.81
N ALA A 639 1.02 11.50 75.68
CA ALA A 639 -0.20 10.80 75.24
C ALA A 639 -0.54 10.68 73.73
N ALA A 640 -0.22 9.50 73.19
CA ALA A 640 -1.10 8.73 72.29
C ALA A 640 -1.58 7.49 73.09
N PRO A 641 -2.78 6.89 72.84
CA PRO A 641 -3.06 6.20 71.58
C PRO A 641 -4.53 6.29 71.08
N GLY A 642 -4.83 5.77 69.87
CA GLY A 642 -6.19 5.80 69.32
C GLY A 642 -6.43 5.06 68.00
N ALA A 643 -6.26 3.73 67.98
CA ALA A 643 -6.84 2.84 66.97
C ALA A 643 -7.68 1.78 67.71
N PRO A 644 -8.87 1.38 67.22
CA PRO A 644 -8.93 0.44 66.09
C PRO A 644 -10.17 0.56 65.16
N ALA A 645 -10.13 -0.09 63.98
CA ALA A 645 -11.20 -0.97 63.44
C ALA A 645 -10.89 -1.53 62.03
N VAL A 646 -10.96 -2.85 61.89
CA VAL A 646 -11.01 -3.67 60.65
C VAL A 646 -11.86 -4.89 61.06
N PRO A 647 -12.96 -5.31 60.37
CA PRO A 647 -12.89 -6.00 59.05
C PRO A 647 -14.18 -5.80 58.20
N PRO A 648 -14.55 -6.66 57.22
CA PRO A 648 -13.82 -7.69 56.47
C PRO A 648 -13.83 -7.47 54.93
N ALA A 649 -13.14 -8.34 54.19
CA ALA A 649 -13.28 -8.50 52.74
C ALA A 649 -14.26 -9.66 52.40
N VAL A 650 -14.78 -9.74 51.16
CA VAL A 650 -15.10 -11.01 50.46
C VAL A 650 -15.53 -10.81 48.97
N THR A 651 -15.20 -11.80 48.12
CA THR A 651 -15.66 -12.09 46.73
C THR A 651 -15.38 -11.15 45.54
N GLN A 652 -14.82 -11.75 44.47
CA GLN A 652 -15.11 -11.46 43.06
C GLN A 652 -16.45 -12.14 42.66
N PRO A 653 -17.04 -11.84 41.48
CA PRO A 653 -16.70 -12.66 40.30
C PRO A 653 -16.52 -11.86 38.99
N ALA A 654 -16.07 -12.56 37.95
CA ALA A 654 -16.09 -12.13 36.54
C ALA A 654 -17.47 -12.44 35.89
N PRO A 655 -17.73 -12.31 34.56
CA PRO A 655 -16.80 -12.22 33.42
C PRO A 655 -16.14 -10.84 33.23
#